data_AF-A0A818X905-F1
#
_entry.id   AF-A0A818X905-F1
#
_cell.length_a   1.000
_cell.length_b   1.000
_cell.length_c   1.000
_cell.angle_alpha   90.00
_cell.angle_beta   90.00
_cell.angle_gamma   90.00
#
_symmetry.space_group_name_H-M   'P 1'
#
loop_
_entity.id
_entity.type
_entity.pdbx_description
1 polymer ?
#
loop_
_entity_poly.entity_id
_entity_poly.type
_entity_poly.pdbx_seq_one_letter_code
_entity_poly.pdbx_strand_id
1 'polypeptide(L)'
;MHHSCSRREQQIFETNAEDIAAQAQGACKNQHQVAQLGAGIADRVAILLNAIAQRQTEPLYYIPVDVSSTALDMTKTTMQSRMPGIFVIPKTVNYVTEKLELPNFIGRTLVMCIGASIDNFSREEAAMMLEKICHQLQAGDEILLGIDMFKDPAIILSGYCDTNGLHDKFHGNFLRRLNREFGYNFDVDQFRHQAIWNERESRVELVLESSCSQRVQCNHNIEKNIDFITGDKVHTPDSYKYTYEQIIKLIKDAGLELEKIWNDENKWFIRCVGAHMPRIKRKGNHVVQHSSKKQKLKNEISIIDINESASAYRCLLEDLSNEIFYEIFDHLDNYHIYKGFFHLNRRFKKLMMNSNLPMTINISTMSKSNFENYYNDILIPNKRRINTLRSSNPFVADILFLPPRLLLEFIHLETLILDKIKMKTFDKIFVELMFLPKLHSLTISPGEYVQSSSHLFSSIFSLHKLKYCKIIIQTKVSETMFPAYLSEYDESPIEYLIIDGRFPFESLNNLLSCLPRLRHLSISTLVKSGFEERRELPSTKLKYLKYISLNLDYVRFDQFEKILKTFFHYVEILRIATLFDEAYLNAKRWEELLSIHMPCLRIFDMNHCDSIRNNSLTYHDLIDQFNSSFWISKQWFFTHQHDWQQSLESGMFYSTNRYRRQDYTFYWELADKICPHAEENNLNSVKHVHVCSKRANKSCVNYFPNATQLSIKRYFETLDDSISTSLSRIVPLQQLTKLVIECYNFPWEEIVKLLCFTPNLDALKLDFIKFNENNINLMTKSKTYQYVSNTNKIKNLDVRHACSYERMRLIINLFPKLEYLKTGVNRKEIVQIVRFLLSKSNNETQNLFFLCISEIPKICLKELNFLIKLENLLGDYFITFINRDLYLWW
;
A
#
# COMPACT_ATOMS: atom_id res chain seq x y z
N MET A 1 18.56 -6.12 16.53
CA MET A 1 18.58 -6.31 17.99
C MET A 1 17.18 -6.40 18.66
N HIS A 2 16.05 -6.11 18.01
CA HIS A 2 14.75 -6.00 18.70
C HIS A 2 13.60 -6.85 18.12
N HIS A 3 13.85 -8.12 17.79
CA HIS A 3 12.82 -8.97 17.14
C HIS A 3 11.63 -9.32 18.04
N SER A 4 11.85 -9.57 19.34
CA SER A 4 10.76 -9.80 20.31
C SER A 4 10.05 -8.49 20.67
N CYS A 5 10.82 -7.42 20.77
CA CYS A 5 10.36 -6.09 21.09
C CYS A 5 9.42 -5.50 20.03
N SER A 6 9.68 -5.72 18.73
CA SER A 6 8.83 -5.17 17.67
C SER A 6 7.51 -5.90 17.48
N ARG A 7 7.44 -7.21 17.75
CA ARG A 7 6.19 -7.99 17.64
C ARG A 7 5.18 -7.61 18.72
N ARG A 8 5.64 -7.44 19.95
CA ARG A 8 4.79 -7.01 21.09
C ARG A 8 4.30 -5.58 20.91
N GLU A 9 5.18 -4.69 20.47
CA GLU A 9 4.83 -3.32 20.12
C GLU A 9 3.71 -3.27 19.07
N GLN A 10 3.83 -4.08 18.02
CA GLN A 10 2.80 -4.19 17.00
C GLN A 10 1.47 -4.72 17.58
N GLN A 11 1.50 -5.71 18.47
CA GLN A 11 0.30 -6.24 19.12
C GLN A 11 -0.45 -5.17 19.94
N ILE A 12 0.27 -4.28 20.62
CA ILE A 12 -0.35 -3.18 21.37
C ILE A 12 -1.03 -2.21 20.41
N PHE A 13 -0.41 -1.85 19.28
CA PHE A 13 -1.08 -1.04 18.25
C PHE A 13 -2.29 -1.76 17.64
N GLU A 14 -2.19 -3.04 17.32
CA GLU A 14 -3.32 -3.82 16.79
C GLU A 14 -4.52 -3.83 17.76
N THR A 15 -4.25 -3.87 19.07
CA THR A 15 -5.29 -3.93 20.10
C THR A 15 -5.84 -2.56 20.49
N ASN A 16 -4.99 -1.52 20.50
CA ASN A 16 -5.31 -0.23 21.13
C ASN A 16 -5.27 0.97 20.17
N ALA A 17 -4.98 0.81 18.87
CA ALA A 17 -4.83 1.95 17.95
C ALA A 17 -6.04 2.89 17.92
N GLU A 18 -7.27 2.36 17.97
CA GLU A 18 -8.48 3.19 18.03
C GLU A 18 -8.57 4.03 19.30
N ASP A 19 -8.21 3.45 20.44
CA ASP A 19 -8.22 4.16 21.72
C ASP A 19 -7.08 5.18 21.79
N ILE A 20 -5.88 4.82 21.32
CA ILE A 20 -4.75 5.76 21.21
C ILE A 20 -5.12 6.91 20.27
N ALA A 21 -5.75 6.64 19.13
CA ALA A 21 -6.19 7.67 18.18
C ALA A 21 -7.31 8.55 18.76
N ALA A 22 -8.30 7.96 19.45
CA ALA A 22 -9.36 8.72 20.12
C ALA A 22 -8.80 9.65 21.20
N GLN A 23 -7.79 9.20 21.91
CA GLN A 23 -7.11 9.97 22.96
C GLN A 23 -6.27 11.09 22.35
N ALA A 24 -5.47 10.79 21.32
CA ALA A 24 -4.70 11.79 20.57
C ALA A 24 -5.56 12.91 19.98
N GLN A 25 -6.83 12.61 19.68
CA GLN A 25 -7.80 13.56 19.15
C GLN A 25 -8.34 14.55 20.20
N GLY A 26 -8.42 14.13 21.47
CA GLY A 26 -9.03 14.92 22.55
C GLY A 26 -10.43 15.44 22.21
N ALA A 27 -10.74 16.68 22.58
CA ALA A 27 -12.02 17.35 22.28
C ALA A 27 -12.06 18.05 20.90
N CYS A 28 -10.94 18.05 20.15
CA CYS A 28 -10.81 18.77 18.89
C CYS A 28 -11.02 17.82 17.70
N LYS A 29 -11.99 18.13 16.84
CA LYS A 29 -12.26 17.35 15.61
C LYS A 29 -11.40 17.75 14.40
N ASN A 30 -10.45 18.67 14.56
CA ASN A 30 -9.68 19.24 13.45
C ASN A 30 -8.25 18.66 13.36
N GLN A 31 -7.64 18.82 12.18
CA GLN A 31 -6.34 18.37 11.68
C GLN A 31 -5.29 17.94 12.75
N HIS A 32 -4.76 16.72 12.60
CA HIS A 32 -3.62 16.20 13.37
C HIS A 32 -2.38 16.09 12.49
N GLN A 33 -1.22 16.44 13.05
CA GLN A 33 0.08 16.08 12.51
C GLN A 33 0.76 15.08 13.43
N VAL A 34 1.46 14.11 12.85
CA VAL A 34 2.13 13.04 13.59
C VAL A 34 3.60 13.03 13.22
N ALA A 35 4.47 13.36 14.17
CA ALA A 35 5.92 13.31 14.00
C ALA A 35 6.50 12.05 14.62
N GLN A 36 7.25 11.24 13.87
CA GLN A 36 7.89 10.03 14.40
C GLN A 36 9.40 10.21 14.47
N LEU A 37 9.95 10.08 15.68
CA LEU A 37 11.39 10.11 15.92
C LEU A 37 12.00 8.72 15.71
N GLY A 38 13.07 8.65 14.92
CA GLY A 38 13.71 7.39 14.57
C GLY A 38 12.80 6.53 13.69
N ALA A 39 12.26 7.11 12.62
CA ALA A 39 11.23 6.48 11.80
C ALA A 39 11.69 5.16 11.14
N GLY A 40 12.99 5.03 10.84
CA GLY A 40 13.54 3.86 10.17
C GLY A 40 12.76 3.51 8.90
N ILE A 41 12.47 2.21 8.72
CA ILE A 41 11.49 1.72 7.74
C ILE A 41 10.16 1.57 8.49
N ALA A 42 9.27 2.55 8.36
CA ALA A 42 8.12 2.77 9.25
C ALA A 42 6.93 1.82 9.03
N ASP A 43 7.19 0.52 8.88
CA ASP A 43 6.16 -0.46 8.51
C ASP A 43 5.01 -0.61 9.53
N ARG A 44 5.31 -0.43 10.81
CA ARG A 44 4.40 -0.76 11.93
C ARG A 44 3.45 0.37 12.32
N VAL A 45 3.83 1.61 12.01
CA VAL A 45 3.12 2.81 12.47
C VAL A 45 1.88 3.08 11.62
N ALA A 46 1.79 2.48 10.44
CA ALA A 46 0.62 2.55 9.57
C ALA A 46 -0.70 2.17 10.27
N ILE A 47 -0.67 1.24 11.24
CA ILE A 47 -1.87 0.84 12.00
C ILE A 47 -2.40 2.04 12.80
N LEU A 48 -1.53 2.71 13.54
CA LEU A 48 -1.91 3.87 14.34
C LEU A 48 -2.22 5.09 13.47
N LEU A 49 -1.43 5.34 12.43
CA LEU A 49 -1.70 6.43 11.48
C LEU A 49 -3.05 6.25 10.79
N ASN A 50 -3.43 5.02 10.42
CA ASN A 50 -4.75 4.73 9.85
C ASN A 50 -5.87 5.04 10.85
N ALA A 51 -5.74 4.62 12.11
CA ALA A 51 -6.73 4.91 13.14
C ALA A 51 -6.86 6.43 13.37
N ILE A 52 -5.77 7.19 13.35
CA ILE A 52 -5.81 8.66 13.44
C ILE A 52 -6.48 9.26 12.20
N ALA A 53 -6.09 8.81 11.00
CA ALA A 53 -6.63 9.32 9.74
C ALA A 53 -8.14 9.10 9.60
N GLN A 54 -8.67 7.95 10.02
CA GLN A 54 -10.10 7.63 9.95
C GLN A 54 -10.97 8.52 10.84
N ARG A 55 -10.38 9.21 11.82
CA ARG A 55 -11.12 10.00 12.80
C ARG A 55 -11.15 11.49 12.48
N GLN A 56 -10.47 11.94 11.43
CA GLN A 56 -10.44 13.33 11.01
C GLN A 56 -10.94 13.50 9.57
N THR A 57 -11.50 14.67 9.29
CA THR A 57 -12.01 15.02 7.96
C THR A 57 -10.92 15.53 7.02
N GLU A 58 -9.81 16.02 7.58
CA GLU A 58 -8.69 16.57 6.85
C GLU A 58 -7.55 15.54 6.67
N PRO A 59 -6.70 15.69 5.63
CA PRO A 59 -5.58 14.80 5.41
C PRO A 59 -4.60 14.73 6.59
N LEU A 60 -4.08 13.52 6.86
CA LEU A 60 -3.09 13.29 7.90
C LEU A 60 -1.69 13.69 7.44
N TYR A 61 -1.02 14.54 8.21
CA TYR A 61 0.37 14.91 8.00
C TYR A 61 1.26 14.01 8.85
N TYR A 62 2.11 13.22 8.21
CA TYR A 62 3.05 12.33 8.85
C TYR A 62 4.49 12.81 8.57
N ILE A 63 5.23 13.09 9.65
CA ILE A 63 6.57 13.67 9.61
C ILE A 63 7.56 12.61 10.15
N PRO A 64 8.06 11.71 9.31
CA PRO A 64 9.10 10.77 9.72
C PRO A 64 10.43 11.52 9.87
N VAL A 65 11.09 11.34 11.01
CA VAL A 65 12.37 11.96 11.37
C VAL A 65 13.42 10.86 11.56
N ASP A 66 14.53 10.95 10.85
CA ASP A 66 15.65 10.00 10.96
C ASP A 66 16.97 10.65 10.53
N VAL A 67 18.11 10.05 10.89
CA VAL A 67 19.43 10.46 10.37
C VAL A 67 19.71 9.85 8.99
N SER A 68 18.98 8.81 8.60
CA SER A 68 19.13 8.11 7.33
C SER A 68 18.12 8.60 6.29
N SER A 69 18.58 9.41 5.33
CA SER A 69 17.76 9.85 4.19
C SER A 69 17.22 8.67 3.38
N THR A 70 18.01 7.61 3.19
CA THR A 70 17.56 6.41 2.48
C THR A 70 16.41 5.70 3.21
N ALA A 71 16.43 5.65 4.55
CA ALA A 71 15.34 5.08 5.33
C ALA A 71 14.06 5.92 5.20
N LEU A 72 14.21 7.25 5.21
CA LEU A 72 13.12 8.20 5.02
C LEU A 72 12.48 8.10 3.64
N ASP A 73 13.26 7.93 2.57
CA ASP A 73 12.74 7.75 1.20
C ASP A 73 11.94 6.45 1.07
N MET A 74 12.43 5.36 1.67
CA MET A 74 11.70 4.09 1.74
C MET A 74 10.41 4.22 2.55
N THR A 75 10.46 4.92 3.69
CA THR A 75 9.29 5.18 4.52
C THR A 75 8.25 6.02 3.79
N LYS A 76 8.66 7.09 3.08
CA LYS A 76 7.78 7.90 2.26
C LYS A 76 7.05 7.05 1.22
N THR A 77 7.81 6.28 0.45
CA THR A 77 7.27 5.40 -0.60
C THR A 77 6.30 4.37 -0.01
N THR A 78 6.69 3.72 1.10
CA THR A 78 5.88 2.69 1.76
C THR A 78 4.59 3.25 2.33
N MET A 79 4.66 4.38 3.04
CA MET A 79 3.47 5.00 3.66
C MET A 79 2.50 5.53 2.62
N GLN A 80 2.98 6.21 1.57
CA GLN A 80 2.13 6.69 0.48
C GLN A 80 1.44 5.55 -0.27
N SER A 81 2.13 4.40 -0.44
CA SER A 81 1.51 3.22 -1.04
C SER A 81 0.47 2.56 -0.13
N ARG A 82 0.64 2.61 1.20
CA ARG A 82 -0.25 1.95 2.16
C ARG A 82 -1.44 2.80 2.58
N MET A 83 -1.30 4.12 2.58
CA MET A 83 -2.30 5.06 3.03
C MET A 83 -2.51 6.15 1.95
N PRO A 84 -3.28 5.87 0.89
CA PRO A 84 -3.59 6.87 -0.12
C PRO A 84 -4.25 8.10 0.52
N GLY A 85 -3.65 9.29 0.34
CA GLY A 85 -4.12 10.54 0.95
C GLY A 85 -3.35 11.00 2.20
N ILE A 86 -2.37 10.23 2.70
CA ILE A 86 -1.44 10.70 3.73
C ILE A 86 -0.39 11.66 3.12
N PHE A 87 -0.11 12.77 3.81
CA PHE A 87 0.99 13.66 3.45
C PHE A 87 2.24 13.27 4.24
N VAL A 88 3.24 12.71 3.57
CA VAL A 88 4.50 12.33 4.21
C VAL A 88 5.55 13.39 3.98
N ILE A 89 6.05 14.01 5.06
CA ILE A 89 7.05 15.09 5.06
C ILE A 89 8.31 14.61 5.77
N PRO A 90 9.27 13.97 5.08
CA PRO A 90 10.45 13.44 5.74
C PRO A 90 11.41 14.54 6.20
N LYS A 91 12.02 14.35 7.38
CA LYS A 91 13.00 15.27 7.98
C LYS A 91 14.28 14.52 8.33
N THR A 92 15.36 14.80 7.60
CA THR A 92 16.67 14.24 7.93
C THR A 92 17.34 15.08 9.02
N VAL A 93 17.22 14.67 10.28
CA VAL A 93 17.67 15.44 11.45
C VAL A 93 18.18 14.49 12.54
N ASN A 94 19.32 14.79 13.14
CA ASN A 94 19.71 14.16 14.40
C ASN A 94 18.98 14.85 15.56
N TYR A 95 17.77 14.39 15.88
CA TYR A 95 16.89 15.01 16.88
C TYR A 95 17.46 15.02 18.32
N VAL A 96 18.53 14.27 18.58
CA VAL A 96 19.26 14.31 19.85
C VAL A 96 20.10 15.61 19.92
N THR A 97 20.93 15.86 18.90
CA THR A 97 21.88 16.98 18.90
C THR A 97 21.29 18.26 18.30
N GLU A 98 20.45 18.14 17.29
CA GLU A 98 19.89 19.23 16.50
C GLU A 98 18.46 19.60 16.95
N LYS A 99 17.98 20.76 16.51
CA LYS A 99 16.60 21.22 16.80
C LYS A 99 15.63 20.54 15.83
N LEU A 100 14.47 20.12 16.32
CA LEU A 100 13.43 19.50 15.50
C LEU A 100 12.48 20.57 14.95
N GLU A 101 12.79 21.10 13.78
CA GLU A 101 11.94 22.09 13.11
C GLU A 101 10.69 21.45 12.50
N LEU A 102 9.67 21.26 13.36
CA LEU A 102 8.34 20.86 12.94
C LEU A 102 7.63 22.02 12.21
N PRO A 103 6.86 21.74 11.14
CA PRO A 103 6.05 22.75 10.47
C PRO A 103 5.08 23.42 11.46
N ASN A 104 4.94 24.75 11.34
CA ASN A 104 3.85 25.44 12.03
C ASN A 104 2.52 24.96 11.44
N PHE A 105 1.69 24.39 12.31
CA PHE A 105 0.49 23.65 11.90
C PHE A 105 -0.72 24.14 12.71
N ILE A 106 -1.88 24.25 12.05
CA ILE A 106 -3.14 24.64 12.69
C ILE A 106 -3.81 23.35 13.16
N GLY A 107 -3.47 22.89 14.37
CA GLY A 107 -3.97 21.64 14.92
C GLY A 107 -3.06 21.10 16.03
N ARG A 108 -3.22 19.82 16.37
CA ARG A 108 -2.38 19.16 17.39
C ARG A 108 -1.28 18.32 16.75
N THR A 109 -0.13 18.30 17.43
CA THR A 109 1.03 17.48 17.09
C THR A 109 1.12 16.29 18.05
N LEU A 110 1.10 15.08 17.49
CA LEU A 110 1.48 13.88 18.22
C LEU A 110 2.93 13.51 17.86
N VAL A 111 3.85 13.61 18.82
CA VAL A 111 5.21 13.13 18.66
C VAL A 111 5.31 11.69 19.15
N MET A 112 5.78 10.79 18.30
CA MET A 112 5.97 9.37 18.61
C MET A 112 7.45 9.06 18.77
N CYS A 113 7.84 8.63 19.97
CA CYS A 113 9.15 8.05 20.25
C CYS A 113 8.96 6.57 20.58
N ILE A 114 8.95 5.75 19.53
CA ILE A 114 8.58 4.33 19.60
C ILE A 114 9.79 3.44 19.25
N GLY A 115 9.61 2.12 19.29
CA GLY A 115 10.64 1.14 19.01
C GLY A 115 11.61 0.90 20.16
N ALA A 116 11.27 1.37 21.38
CA ALA A 116 12.17 1.40 22.53
C ALA A 116 13.48 2.17 22.24
N SER A 117 13.41 3.18 21.37
CA SER A 117 14.56 4.02 21.01
C SER A 117 15.08 4.86 22.18
N ILE A 118 14.20 5.21 23.12
CA ILE A 118 14.55 5.93 24.35
C ILE A 118 15.41 5.09 25.30
N ASP A 119 15.33 3.77 25.21
CA ASP A 119 16.12 2.84 26.01
C ASP A 119 17.61 2.92 25.69
N ASN A 120 18.01 3.52 24.57
CA ASN A 120 19.41 3.62 24.17
C ASN A 120 20.16 4.78 24.84
N PHE A 121 19.47 5.55 25.68
CA PHE A 121 20.00 6.69 26.38
C PHE A 121 20.01 6.40 27.87
N SER A 122 21.00 6.94 28.58
CA SER A 122 20.91 7.01 30.04
C SER A 122 19.64 7.75 30.46
N ARG A 123 19.20 7.56 31.71
CA ARG A 123 17.95 8.14 32.20
C ARG A 123 17.99 9.68 32.12
N GLU A 124 19.15 10.26 32.39
CA GLU A 124 19.42 11.69 32.30
C GLU A 124 19.36 12.18 30.85
N GLU A 125 20.02 11.48 29.93
CA GLU A 125 20.00 11.81 28.50
C GLU A 125 18.60 11.68 27.90
N ALA A 126 17.85 10.64 28.29
CA ALA A 126 16.46 10.44 27.89
C ALA A 126 15.58 11.60 28.38
N ALA A 127 15.72 12.01 29.65
CA ALA A 127 14.99 13.14 30.20
C ALA A 127 15.32 14.45 29.46
N MET A 128 16.61 14.72 29.20
CA MET A 128 17.07 15.91 28.46
C MET A 128 16.56 15.93 27.01
N MET A 129 16.58 14.78 26.34
CA MET A 129 16.05 14.64 24.98
C MET A 129 14.55 14.95 24.96
N LEU A 130 13.79 14.37 25.89
CA LEU A 130 12.35 14.62 26.00
C LEU A 130 12.07 16.09 26.36
N GLU A 131 12.77 16.70 27.31
CA GLU A 131 12.61 18.13 27.66
C GLU A 131 12.83 19.02 26.43
N LYS A 132 13.87 18.74 25.63
CA LYS A 132 14.18 19.47 24.39
C LYS A 132 13.06 19.34 23.35
N ILE A 133 12.46 18.16 23.21
CA ILE A 133 11.31 17.94 22.32
C ILE A 133 10.10 18.71 22.85
N CYS A 134 9.80 18.59 24.14
CA CYS A 134 8.67 19.26 24.79
C CYS A 134 8.71 20.79 24.64
N HIS A 135 9.89 21.40 24.71
CA HIS A 135 10.07 22.84 24.50
C HIS A 135 9.65 23.32 23.09
N GLN A 136 9.47 22.41 22.13
CA GLN A 136 9.08 22.72 20.77
C GLN A 136 7.58 22.47 20.53
N LEU A 137 6.88 21.92 21.52
CA LEU A 137 5.47 21.57 21.45
C LEU A 137 4.57 22.71 21.93
N GLN A 138 3.40 22.82 21.30
CA GLN A 138 2.37 23.79 21.67
C GLN A 138 1.45 23.22 22.76
N ALA A 139 0.62 24.09 23.34
CA ALA A 139 -0.39 23.64 24.29
C ALA A 139 -1.39 22.70 23.58
N GLY A 140 -1.53 21.48 24.10
CA GLY A 140 -2.38 20.43 23.51
C GLY A 140 -1.65 19.46 22.59
N ASP A 141 -0.35 19.66 22.34
CA ASP A 141 0.51 18.66 21.72
C ASP A 141 0.91 17.58 22.72
N GLU A 142 1.24 16.40 22.19
CA GLU A 142 1.33 15.18 22.97
C GLU A 142 2.53 14.34 22.54
N ILE A 143 3.02 13.53 23.49
CA ILE A 143 4.10 12.58 23.22
C ILE A 143 3.62 11.16 23.54
N LEU A 144 3.79 10.26 22.56
CA LEU A 144 3.59 8.83 22.71
C LEU A 144 4.95 8.13 22.80
N LEU A 145 5.23 7.53 23.95
CA LEU A 145 6.48 6.82 24.25
C LEU A 145 6.26 5.31 24.23
N GLY A 146 7.12 4.57 23.53
CA GLY A 146 7.23 3.11 23.64
C GLY A 146 8.45 2.75 24.47
N ILE A 147 8.26 2.10 25.63
CA ILE A 147 9.33 1.80 26.61
C ILE A 147 9.39 0.29 26.85
N ASP A 148 10.59 -0.31 26.87
CA ASP A 148 10.76 -1.71 27.28
C ASP A 148 10.93 -1.81 28.80
N MET A 149 10.02 -2.55 29.43
CA MET A 149 9.98 -2.68 30.88
C MET A 149 11.05 -3.65 31.39
N PHE A 150 11.46 -3.41 32.64
CA PHE A 150 12.17 -4.41 33.43
C PHE A 150 11.31 -5.68 33.58
N LYS A 151 11.95 -6.82 33.43
CA LYS A 151 11.40 -8.18 33.50
C LYS A 151 12.52 -9.14 33.90
N ASP A 152 12.23 -10.44 33.92
CA ASP A 152 13.25 -11.44 34.22
C ASP A 152 14.52 -11.25 33.35
N PRO A 153 15.71 -11.11 33.95
CA PRO A 153 16.97 -10.90 33.25
C PRO A 153 17.27 -11.95 32.17
N ALA A 154 16.89 -13.21 32.37
CA ALA A 154 17.10 -14.26 31.38
C ALA A 154 16.22 -14.03 30.14
N ILE A 155 14.97 -13.56 30.33
CA ILE A 155 14.09 -13.17 29.23
C ILE A 155 14.67 -11.94 28.50
N ILE A 156 15.17 -10.95 29.24
CA ILE A 156 15.81 -9.76 28.66
C ILE A 156 16.98 -10.19 27.79
N LEU A 157 17.94 -10.93 28.36
CA LEU A 157 19.17 -11.36 27.68
C LEU A 157 18.87 -12.24 26.46
N SER A 158 17.85 -13.12 26.52
CA SER A 158 17.46 -13.97 25.39
C SER A 158 17.14 -13.18 24.11
N GLY A 159 16.68 -11.93 24.25
CA GLY A 159 16.43 -11.03 23.11
C GLY A 159 17.69 -10.42 22.49
N TYR A 160 18.83 -10.49 23.18
CA TYR A 160 20.12 -9.97 22.74
C TYR A 160 21.12 -11.08 22.39
N CYS A 161 20.89 -12.32 22.84
CA CYS A 161 21.74 -13.47 22.51
C CYS A 161 21.76 -13.78 21.01
N ASP A 162 22.95 -14.04 20.46
CA ASP A 162 23.11 -14.30 19.04
C ASP A 162 22.79 -15.76 18.65
N THR A 163 21.50 -16.08 18.55
CA THR A 163 21.05 -17.44 18.22
C THR A 163 21.34 -17.88 16.78
N ASN A 164 21.59 -16.95 15.85
CA ASN A 164 21.72 -17.23 14.40
C ASN A 164 22.87 -16.46 13.70
N GLY A 165 23.82 -15.89 14.44
CA GLY A 165 24.91 -15.07 13.88
C GLY A 165 24.44 -13.71 13.32
N LEU A 166 23.22 -13.28 13.67
CA LEU A 166 22.61 -12.03 13.20
C LEU A 166 23.07 -10.84 14.04
N HIS A 167 23.25 -11.04 15.35
CA HIS A 167 23.69 -9.97 16.25
C HIS A 167 25.16 -9.64 16.03
N ASP A 168 26.04 -10.63 15.82
CA ASP A 168 27.44 -10.45 15.41
C ASP A 168 27.54 -9.63 14.13
N LYS A 169 26.76 -10.01 13.10
CA LYS A 169 26.77 -9.29 11.82
C LYS A 169 26.27 -7.86 11.95
N PHE A 170 25.18 -7.64 12.69
CA PHE A 170 24.61 -6.31 12.92
C PHE A 170 25.54 -5.44 13.76
N HIS A 171 26.07 -5.98 14.86
CA HIS A 171 26.92 -5.27 15.81
C HIS A 171 28.28 -4.93 15.18
N GLY A 172 28.91 -5.91 14.53
CA GLY A 172 30.16 -5.72 13.78
C GLY A 172 30.03 -4.76 12.58
N ASN A 173 28.80 -4.46 12.11
CA ASN A 173 28.60 -3.44 11.09
C ASN A 173 29.10 -2.06 11.52
N PHE A 174 29.09 -1.76 12.82
CA PHE A 174 29.72 -0.54 13.37
C PHE A 174 31.20 -0.45 12.97
N LEU A 175 31.97 -1.52 13.20
CA LEU A 175 33.39 -1.58 12.84
C LEU A 175 33.59 -1.55 11.31
N ARG A 176 32.72 -2.23 10.53
CA ARG A 176 32.78 -2.15 9.05
C ARG A 176 32.56 -0.73 8.55
N ARG A 177 31.69 0.04 9.20
CA ARG A 177 31.49 1.47 8.88
C ARG A 177 32.70 2.29 9.26
N LEU A 178 33.32 2.06 10.41
CA LEU A 178 34.59 2.71 10.78
C LEU A 178 35.69 2.43 9.74
N ASN A 179 35.79 1.19 9.26
CA ASN A 179 36.74 0.85 8.20
C ASN A 179 36.46 1.62 6.90
N ARG A 180 35.21 1.65 6.47
CA ARG A 180 34.81 2.29 5.20
C ARG A 180 34.85 3.81 5.24
N GLU A 181 34.35 4.42 6.31
CA GLU A 181 34.09 5.87 6.39
C GLU A 181 35.28 6.64 6.97
N PHE A 182 36.06 5.99 7.85
CA PHE A 182 37.20 6.62 8.53
C PHE A 182 38.54 5.92 8.22
N GLY A 183 38.54 4.93 7.31
CA GLY A 183 39.78 4.29 6.86
C GLY A 183 40.47 3.44 7.93
N TYR A 184 39.73 2.97 8.94
CA TYR A 184 40.25 1.96 9.87
C TYR A 184 40.40 0.58 9.20
N ASN A 185 41.11 -0.33 9.86
CA ASN A 185 41.33 -1.70 9.36
C ASN A 185 40.96 -2.78 10.40
N PHE A 186 39.91 -2.56 11.19
CA PHE A 186 39.39 -3.58 12.12
C PHE A 186 39.17 -4.92 11.39
N ASP A 187 39.73 -6.01 11.91
CA ASP A 187 39.35 -7.35 11.49
C ASP A 187 38.04 -7.72 12.20
N VAL A 188 36.92 -7.34 11.57
CA VAL A 188 35.59 -7.43 12.17
C VAL A 188 35.19 -8.86 12.51
N ASP A 189 35.70 -9.85 11.79
CA ASP A 189 35.38 -11.26 12.04
C ASP A 189 36.07 -11.80 13.31
N GLN A 190 37.00 -11.03 13.88
CA GLN A 190 37.63 -11.26 15.17
C GLN A 190 36.93 -10.53 16.32
N PHE A 191 35.76 -9.92 16.10
CA PHE A 191 34.96 -9.33 17.17
C PHE A 191 33.66 -10.11 17.37
N ARG A 192 33.38 -10.49 18.61
CA ARG A 192 32.16 -11.22 19.00
C ARG A 192 31.21 -10.31 19.76
N HIS A 193 29.94 -10.38 19.43
CA HIS A 193 28.88 -9.73 20.17
C HIS A 193 28.71 -10.39 21.54
N GLN A 194 28.66 -9.57 22.57
CA GLN A 194 28.30 -9.98 23.91
C GLN A 194 27.28 -8.99 24.48
N ALA A 195 26.26 -9.54 25.14
CA ALA A 195 25.24 -8.80 25.86
C ALA A 195 25.31 -9.18 27.33
N ILE A 196 25.41 -8.18 28.21
CA ILE A 196 25.58 -8.37 29.66
C ILE A 196 24.43 -7.68 30.37
N TRP A 197 23.77 -8.36 31.29
CA TRP A 197 22.75 -7.73 32.13
C TRP A 197 23.43 -7.04 33.31
N ASN A 198 23.29 -5.73 33.40
CA ASN A 198 23.72 -4.94 34.55
C ASN A 198 22.50 -4.68 35.45
N GLU A 199 22.42 -5.44 36.54
CA GLU A 199 21.30 -5.38 37.49
C GLU A 199 21.24 -4.05 38.24
N ARG A 200 22.40 -3.49 38.61
CA ARG A 200 22.49 -2.22 39.34
C ARG A 200 21.92 -1.05 38.53
N GLU A 201 22.29 -0.98 37.26
CA GLU A 201 21.86 0.08 36.36
C GLU A 201 20.55 -0.24 35.62
N SER A 202 20.04 -1.47 35.77
CA SER A 202 18.88 -2.02 35.05
C SER A 202 18.99 -1.78 33.54
N ARG A 203 20.04 -2.32 32.92
CA ARG A 203 20.30 -2.20 31.48
C ARG A 203 21.01 -3.42 30.92
N VAL A 204 20.88 -3.61 29.61
CA VAL A 204 21.74 -4.52 28.85
C VAL A 204 22.92 -3.73 28.30
N GLU A 205 24.13 -4.13 28.65
CA GLU A 205 25.37 -3.59 28.11
C GLU A 205 25.78 -4.40 26.89
N LEU A 206 26.03 -3.72 25.77
CA LEU A 206 26.38 -4.34 24.50
C LEU A 206 27.85 -4.05 24.20
N VAL A 207 28.62 -5.12 23.99
CA VAL A 207 30.05 -5.02 23.70
C VAL A 207 30.47 -5.89 22.52
N LEU A 208 31.48 -5.44 21.78
CA LEU A 208 32.22 -6.23 20.81
C LEU A 208 33.54 -6.64 21.46
N GLU A 209 33.67 -7.92 21.79
CA GLU A 209 34.88 -8.49 22.40
C GLU A 209 35.83 -9.00 21.32
N SER A 210 37.09 -8.55 21.35
CA SER A 210 38.14 -9.02 20.43
C SER A 210 38.56 -10.44 20.80
N SER A 211 38.43 -11.39 19.87
CA SER A 211 38.86 -12.78 20.07
C SER A 211 40.37 -12.99 19.87
N CYS A 212 41.09 -11.98 19.40
CA CYS A 212 42.53 -12.03 19.21
C CYS A 212 43.19 -10.69 19.56
N SER A 213 44.52 -10.71 19.65
CA SER A 213 45.28 -9.47 19.67
C SER A 213 45.39 -8.92 18.25
N GLN A 214 45.01 -7.67 18.04
CA GLN A 214 45.06 -7.00 16.73
C GLN A 214 45.39 -5.52 16.88
N ARG A 215 46.19 -5.00 15.96
CA ARG A 215 46.50 -3.58 15.86
C ARG A 215 45.64 -2.93 14.80
N VAL A 216 44.79 -2.01 15.22
CA VAL A 216 43.91 -1.25 14.34
C VAL A 216 44.53 0.11 14.04
N GLN A 217 44.69 0.41 12.76
CA GLN A 217 45.31 1.62 12.22
C GLN A 217 44.28 2.42 11.42
N CYS A 218 44.41 3.75 11.41
CA CYS A 218 43.60 4.65 10.60
C CYS A 218 44.47 5.22 9.46
N ASN A 219 44.03 5.07 8.22
CA ASN A 219 44.74 5.56 7.03
C ASN A 219 44.67 7.09 6.84
N HIS A 220 43.97 7.81 7.73
CA HIS A 220 43.71 9.24 7.63
C HIS A 220 44.25 9.99 8.85
N ASN A 221 45.56 10.30 8.93
CA ASN A 221 46.23 11.28 9.83
C ASN A 221 45.66 11.56 11.24
N ILE A 222 44.90 10.64 11.83
CA ILE A 222 44.41 10.65 13.19
C ILE A 222 45.36 9.70 13.91
N GLU A 223 46.37 10.26 14.58
CA GLU A 223 47.51 9.56 15.18
C GLU A 223 47.13 8.65 16.37
N LYS A 224 46.25 7.67 16.19
CA LYS A 224 45.98 6.65 17.21
C LYS A 224 45.86 5.28 16.56
N ASN A 225 46.98 4.55 16.52
CA ASN A 225 46.94 3.10 16.47
C ASN A 225 46.28 2.61 17.75
N ILE A 226 45.31 1.72 17.64
CA ILE A 226 44.61 1.11 18.77
C ILE A 226 45.05 -0.34 18.84
N ASP A 227 45.76 -0.68 19.91
CA ASP A 227 46.16 -2.05 20.19
C ASP A 227 45.04 -2.73 21.00
N PHE A 228 44.46 -3.79 20.43
CA PHE A 228 43.56 -4.69 21.13
C PHE A 228 44.34 -5.93 21.56
N ILE A 229 44.17 -6.37 22.79
CA ILE A 229 44.50 -7.72 23.25
C ILE A 229 43.26 -8.61 23.23
N THR A 230 43.46 -9.93 23.30
CA THR A 230 42.34 -10.88 23.40
C THR A 230 41.50 -10.57 24.65
N GLY A 231 40.19 -10.43 24.46
CA GLY A 231 39.24 -10.09 25.52
C GLY A 231 38.95 -8.60 25.68
N ASP A 232 39.66 -7.72 24.95
CA ASP A 232 39.35 -6.29 24.94
C ASP A 232 37.98 -6.03 24.33
N LYS A 233 37.28 -5.03 24.85
CA LYS A 233 35.88 -4.77 24.54
C LYS A 233 35.68 -3.37 23.97
N VAL A 234 34.94 -3.28 22.87
CA VAL A 234 34.37 -2.03 22.37
C VAL A 234 32.94 -1.92 22.89
N HIS A 235 32.71 -0.96 23.78
CA HIS A 235 31.38 -0.66 24.28
C HIS A 235 30.54 0.04 23.21
N THR A 236 29.30 -0.40 23.03
CA THR A 236 28.31 0.25 22.17
C THR A 236 27.10 0.65 23.00
N PRO A 237 26.12 1.41 22.45
CA PRO A 237 25.04 1.95 23.27
C PRO A 237 24.29 0.88 24.08
N ASP A 238 24.07 1.17 25.36
CA ASP A 238 23.31 0.33 26.28
C ASP A 238 21.83 0.28 25.93
N SER A 239 21.10 -0.70 26.46
CA SER A 239 19.64 -0.73 26.43
C SER A 239 19.04 -0.79 27.83
N TYR A 240 18.63 0.37 28.35
CA TYR A 240 18.01 0.53 29.67
C TYR A 240 16.63 -0.11 29.73
N LYS A 241 16.27 -0.65 30.89
CA LYS A 241 14.96 -1.25 31.17
C LYS A 241 14.37 -0.54 32.38
N TYR A 242 13.10 -0.18 32.26
CA TYR A 242 12.47 0.71 33.22
C TYR A 242 11.47 -0.03 34.10
N THR A 243 11.46 0.33 35.39
CA THR A 243 10.34 0.07 36.29
C THR A 243 9.28 1.16 36.14
N TYR A 244 8.09 0.92 36.68
CA TYR A 244 7.01 1.89 36.62
C TYR A 244 7.38 3.21 37.31
N GLU A 245 8.02 3.13 38.47
CA GLU A 245 8.45 4.29 39.26
C GLU A 245 9.51 5.12 38.51
N GLN A 246 10.44 4.44 37.82
CA GLN A 246 11.45 5.10 37.01
C GLN A 246 10.86 5.82 35.80
N ILE A 247 9.79 5.28 35.20
CA ILE A 247 9.06 5.93 34.12
C ILE A 247 8.37 7.20 34.60
N ILE A 248 7.64 7.13 35.72
CA ILE A 248 6.99 8.31 36.30
C ILE A 248 8.03 9.40 36.56
N LYS A 249 9.19 9.01 37.09
CA LYS A 249 10.30 9.92 37.31
C LYS A 249 10.83 10.53 36.01
N LEU A 250 11.09 9.72 34.98
CA LEU A 250 11.56 10.18 33.66
C LEU A 250 10.58 11.21 33.05
N ILE A 251 9.28 10.91 33.07
CA ILE A 251 8.23 11.78 32.55
C ILE A 251 8.21 13.12 33.31
N LYS A 252 8.26 13.06 34.65
CA LYS A 252 8.30 14.24 35.50
C LYS A 252 9.55 15.09 35.29
N ASP A 253 10.71 14.44 35.18
CA ASP A 253 12.00 15.11 34.98
C ASP A 253 12.06 15.75 33.58
N ALA A 254 11.36 15.21 32.59
CA ALA A 254 11.16 15.80 31.27
C ALA A 254 10.10 16.93 31.22
N GLY A 255 9.42 17.23 32.32
CA GLY A 255 8.37 18.26 32.38
C GLY A 255 7.04 17.83 31.74
N LEU A 256 6.80 16.54 31.61
CA LEU A 256 5.59 15.95 31.07
C LEU A 256 4.64 15.50 32.20
N GLU A 257 3.36 15.41 31.87
CA GLU A 257 2.35 14.77 32.71
C GLU A 257 1.89 13.46 32.07
N LEU A 258 1.89 12.39 32.87
CA LEU A 258 1.40 11.08 32.48
C LEU A 258 -0.12 11.11 32.38
N GLU A 259 -0.69 10.86 31.20
CA GLU A 259 -2.15 10.86 31.02
C GLU A 259 -2.71 9.44 30.92
N LYS A 260 -2.09 8.59 30.09
CA LYS A 260 -2.61 7.24 29.84
C LYS A 260 -1.51 6.24 29.53
N ILE A 261 -1.77 5.00 29.91
CA ILE A 261 -0.89 3.85 29.70
C ILE A 261 -1.69 2.76 28.99
N TRP A 262 -1.09 2.18 27.95
CA TRP A 262 -1.53 0.93 27.34
C TRP A 262 -0.45 -0.12 27.53
N ASN A 263 -0.85 -1.32 27.88
CA ASN A 263 0.06 -2.36 28.30
C ASN A 263 -0.29 -3.71 27.65
N ASP A 264 0.73 -4.54 27.41
CA ASP A 264 0.60 -6.00 27.32
C ASP A 264 1.21 -6.66 28.58
N GLU A 265 1.38 -7.97 28.69
CA GLU A 265 2.00 -8.55 29.90
C GLU A 265 3.48 -8.13 30.14
N ASN A 266 4.13 -7.42 29.20
CA ASN A 266 5.58 -7.22 29.16
C ASN A 266 6.11 -5.90 28.51
N LYS A 267 5.25 -4.96 28.08
CA LYS A 267 5.61 -3.71 27.36
C LYS A 267 4.55 -2.61 27.44
N TRP A 268 5.01 -1.36 27.58
CA TRP A 268 4.14 -0.21 27.83
C TRP A 268 4.23 0.82 26.70
N PHE A 269 3.07 1.28 26.25
CA PHE A 269 2.91 2.55 25.56
C PHE A 269 2.37 3.59 26.52
N ILE A 270 2.99 4.75 26.52
CA ILE A 270 2.67 5.80 27.47
C ILE A 270 2.39 7.08 26.69
N ARG A 271 1.19 7.61 26.87
CA ARG A 271 0.83 8.93 26.37
C ARG A 271 1.02 9.93 27.49
N CYS A 272 1.79 10.96 27.17
CA CYS A 272 2.07 12.08 28.03
C CYS A 272 1.63 13.37 27.34
N VAL A 273 1.17 14.33 28.12
CA VAL A 273 0.87 15.69 27.64
C VAL A 273 1.90 16.65 28.22
N GLY A 274 2.28 17.65 27.44
CA GLY A 274 3.11 18.74 27.95
C GLY A 274 2.41 19.44 29.10
N ALA A 275 3.00 19.41 30.30
CA ALA A 275 2.52 20.22 31.41
C ALA A 275 2.79 21.69 31.09
N HIS A 276 1.76 22.49 30.86
CA HIS A 276 1.94 23.95 30.83
C HIS A 276 2.16 24.45 32.26
N MET A 277 3.38 24.27 32.79
CA MET A 277 3.87 25.09 33.90
C MET A 277 4.59 26.28 33.29
N PRO A 278 4.03 27.50 33.31
CA PRO A 278 4.82 28.68 33.03
C PRO A 278 5.95 28.72 34.06
N ARG A 279 7.18 28.36 33.66
CA ARG A 279 8.36 28.54 34.51
C ARG A 279 8.51 30.04 34.76
N ILE A 280 7.96 30.48 35.89
CA ILE A 280 8.32 31.74 36.54
C ILE A 280 9.84 31.71 36.62
N LYS A 281 10.50 32.63 35.91
CA LYS A 281 11.94 32.87 36.04
C LYS A 281 12.25 32.94 37.54
N ARG A 282 12.98 31.96 38.08
CA ARG A 282 13.71 32.12 39.34
C ARG A 282 14.73 33.23 39.10
N LYS A 283 14.33 34.48 39.35
CA LYS A 283 15.28 35.57 39.54
C LYS A 283 16.08 35.22 40.80
N GLY A 284 17.39 35.13 40.63
CA GLY A 284 18.33 35.07 41.73
C GLY A 284 18.06 36.20 42.73
N ASN A 285 18.27 35.87 43.99
CA ASN A 285 18.21 36.77 45.12
C ASN A 285 19.05 38.02 44.84
N HIS A 286 18.39 39.15 44.57
CA HIS A 286 18.90 40.45 44.95
C HIS A 286 17.78 41.25 45.60
N VAL A 287 17.96 41.42 46.90
CA VAL A 287 17.25 42.30 47.81
C VAL A 287 17.37 43.74 47.32
N VAL A 288 16.25 44.42 47.01
CA VAL A 288 16.02 45.85 47.33
C VAL A 288 14.50 46.10 47.43
N GLN A 289 14.12 46.89 48.44
CA GLN A 289 12.78 47.24 48.94
C GLN A 289 11.98 48.24 48.09
N HIS A 290 10.67 48.31 48.41
CA HIS A 290 9.70 49.39 48.15
C HIS A 290 9.19 49.57 46.71
N SER A 291 7.93 49.89 46.40
CA SER A 291 6.73 50.23 47.16
C SER A 291 5.48 50.15 46.24
N SER A 292 4.34 49.88 46.87
CA SER A 292 2.94 49.99 46.42
C SER A 292 2.56 51.03 45.35
N LYS A 293 1.70 50.63 44.39
CA LYS A 293 0.32 51.17 44.20
C LYS A 293 -0.41 50.50 43.03
N LYS A 294 -1.37 49.63 43.36
CA LYS A 294 -2.57 49.33 42.54
C LYS A 294 -3.60 50.43 42.82
N GLN A 295 -4.21 51.05 41.80
CA GLN A 295 -5.67 51.23 41.71
C GLN A 295 -6.12 52.08 40.52
N LYS A 296 -7.32 51.74 40.03
CA LYS A 296 -8.18 52.37 39.01
C LYS A 296 -7.87 51.92 37.57
N LEU A 297 -8.80 51.44 36.74
CA LEU A 297 -10.26 51.49 36.77
C LEU A 297 -10.90 50.16 36.35
N LYS A 298 -12.02 49.87 37.01
CA LYS A 298 -13.08 48.94 36.61
C LYS A 298 -14.05 49.71 35.70
N ASN A 299 -14.70 48.96 34.81
CA ASN A 299 -15.96 49.25 34.13
C ASN A 299 -15.91 50.28 32.99
N GLU A 300 -16.10 49.81 31.75
CA GLU A 300 -17.41 49.87 31.08
C GLU A 300 -17.32 49.15 29.73
N ILE A 301 -18.25 48.20 29.52
CA ILE A 301 -18.57 47.61 28.23
C ILE A 301 -19.82 48.35 27.74
N SER A 302 -19.75 48.97 26.56
CA SER A 302 -20.93 49.32 25.78
C SER A 302 -20.61 49.28 24.28
N ILE A 303 -21.01 48.16 23.67
CA ILE A 303 -21.65 48.02 22.35
C ILE A 303 -21.55 49.25 21.43
N ILE A 304 -20.73 49.17 20.38
CA ILE A 304 -20.91 49.90 19.11
C ILE A 304 -20.50 48.99 17.94
N ASP A 305 -21.51 48.72 17.11
CA ASP A 305 -21.58 48.41 15.67
C ASP A 305 -20.65 47.41 14.95
N ILE A 306 -21.35 46.50 14.26
CA ILE A 306 -20.91 45.30 13.53
C ILE A 306 -20.52 45.56 12.06
N ASN A 307 -20.40 46.80 11.59
CA ASN A 307 -20.45 47.06 10.13
C ASN A 307 -19.23 47.71 9.42
N GLU A 308 -18.00 47.66 9.94
CA GLU A 308 -16.87 48.33 9.24
C GLU A 308 -15.51 47.61 9.18
N SER A 309 -15.43 46.27 9.15
CA SER A 309 -14.14 45.59 8.89
C SER A 309 -14.22 44.35 7.98
N ALA A 310 -15.11 44.36 6.99
CA ALA A 310 -15.19 43.32 5.96
C ALA A 310 -14.30 43.59 4.72
N SER A 311 -13.27 44.45 4.81
CA SER A 311 -12.32 44.66 3.72
C SER A 311 -10.89 44.82 4.23
N ALA A 312 -10.12 43.72 4.24
CA ALA A 312 -8.73 43.67 3.76
C ALA A 312 -7.98 42.42 4.27
N TYR A 313 -8.27 41.24 3.72
CA TYR A 313 -7.27 40.19 3.47
C TYR A 313 -7.78 39.29 2.35
N ARG A 314 -7.81 39.80 1.11
CA ARG A 314 -7.90 38.92 -0.07
C ARG A 314 -6.47 38.50 -0.39
N CYS A 315 -6.07 37.32 0.06
CA CYS A 315 -4.86 36.68 -0.45
C CYS A 315 -5.13 36.29 -1.90
N LEU A 316 -4.47 36.95 -2.85
CA LEU A 316 -4.61 36.59 -4.26
C LEU A 316 -3.72 35.38 -4.53
N LEU A 317 -4.12 34.52 -5.48
CA LEU A 317 -3.34 33.35 -5.88
C LEU A 317 -1.88 33.74 -6.23
N GLU A 318 -1.67 34.93 -6.77
CA GLU A 318 -0.37 35.48 -7.16
C GLU A 318 0.55 35.83 -5.98
N ASP A 319 0.01 35.91 -4.75
CA ASP A 319 0.75 36.23 -3.53
C ASP A 319 1.36 34.99 -2.86
N LEU A 320 0.96 33.78 -3.26
CA LEU A 320 1.48 32.52 -2.71
C LEU A 320 2.97 32.34 -3.02
N SER A 321 3.73 31.66 -2.17
CA SER A 321 5.18 31.44 -2.36
C SER A 321 5.50 30.53 -3.56
N ASN A 322 6.74 30.58 -4.05
CA ASN A 322 7.16 29.71 -5.16
C ASN A 322 7.12 28.22 -4.78
N GLU A 323 7.36 27.90 -3.50
CA GLU A 323 7.35 26.54 -2.95
C GLU A 323 5.95 25.92 -3.08
N ILE A 324 4.91 26.68 -2.72
CA ILE A 324 3.51 26.25 -2.87
C ILE A 324 3.18 26.00 -4.35
N PHE A 325 3.67 26.83 -5.26
CA PHE A 325 3.46 26.58 -6.69
C PHE A 325 4.20 25.36 -7.22
N TYR A 326 5.38 25.05 -6.70
CA TYR A 326 6.05 23.79 -7.05
C TYR A 326 5.28 22.58 -6.55
N GLU A 327 4.72 22.65 -5.34
CA GLU A 327 3.85 21.59 -4.80
C GLU A 327 2.57 21.42 -5.64
N ILE A 328 1.92 22.53 -6.03
CA ILE A 328 0.78 22.49 -6.95
C ILE A 328 1.17 21.87 -8.31
N PHE A 329 2.35 22.23 -8.82
CA PHE A 329 2.84 21.74 -10.10
C PHE A 329 3.16 20.24 -10.05
N ASP A 330 3.60 19.69 -8.92
CA ASP A 330 3.81 18.23 -8.77
C ASP A 330 2.52 17.41 -8.93
N HIS A 331 1.36 18.02 -8.70
CA HIS A 331 0.05 17.39 -8.87
C HIS A 331 -0.59 17.61 -10.26
N LEU A 332 -0.01 18.46 -11.10
CA LEU A 332 -0.56 18.81 -12.40
C LEU A 332 0.30 18.28 -13.54
N ASP A 333 -0.35 17.93 -14.65
CA ASP A 333 0.38 17.65 -15.89
C ASP A 333 1.10 18.92 -16.37
N ASN A 334 2.35 18.81 -16.81
CA ASN A 334 3.16 19.95 -17.24
C ASN A 334 2.54 20.74 -18.37
N TYR A 335 1.72 20.09 -19.20
CA TYR A 335 0.95 20.78 -20.20
C TYR A 335 -0.17 21.64 -19.59
N HIS A 336 -0.85 21.15 -18.55
CA HIS A 336 -1.86 21.94 -17.82
C HIS A 336 -1.23 23.12 -17.09
N ILE A 337 -0.05 22.93 -16.51
CA ILE A 337 0.73 24.00 -15.89
C ILE A 337 1.08 25.06 -16.93
N TYR A 338 1.64 24.65 -18.06
CA TYR A 338 1.97 25.57 -19.14
C TYR A 338 0.74 26.34 -19.64
N LYS A 339 -0.37 25.66 -19.88
CA LYS A 339 -1.60 26.28 -20.37
C LYS A 339 -2.21 27.25 -19.34
N GLY A 340 -2.17 26.89 -18.06
CA GLY A 340 -2.79 27.64 -16.98
C GLY A 340 -1.95 28.80 -16.48
N PHE A 341 -0.63 28.62 -16.38
CA PHE A 341 0.29 29.55 -15.70
C PHE A 341 1.31 30.21 -16.64
N PHE A 342 1.53 29.62 -17.81
CA PHE A 342 2.40 30.08 -18.92
C PHE A 342 2.48 31.59 -19.07
N HIS A 343 1.32 32.09 -19.45
CA HIS A 343 1.12 33.45 -19.91
C HIS A 343 0.43 34.32 -18.85
N LEU A 344 0.24 33.82 -17.62
CA LEU A 344 -0.40 34.61 -16.55
C LEU A 344 0.45 35.83 -16.20
N ASN A 345 1.73 35.61 -15.83
CA ASN A 345 2.65 36.69 -15.52
C ASN A 345 4.13 36.25 -15.63
N ARG A 346 5.04 37.23 -15.54
CA ARG A 346 6.49 36.98 -15.65
C ARG A 346 7.03 36.06 -14.56
N ARG A 347 6.43 36.06 -13.37
CA ARG A 347 6.86 35.22 -12.24
C ARG A 347 6.66 33.75 -12.57
N PHE A 348 5.47 33.35 -12.99
CA PHE A 348 5.18 31.95 -13.36
C PHE A 348 6.01 31.49 -14.55
N LYS A 349 6.18 32.34 -15.57
CA LYS A 349 7.07 32.04 -16.70
C LYS A 349 8.50 31.74 -16.24
N LYS A 350 9.04 32.54 -15.29
CA LYS A 350 10.36 32.29 -14.69
C LYS A 350 10.42 31.00 -13.86
N LEU A 351 9.36 30.65 -13.13
CA LEU A 351 9.31 29.41 -12.34
C LEU A 351 9.46 28.17 -13.21
N MET A 352 8.87 28.18 -14.40
CA MET A 352 8.96 27.09 -15.37
C MET A 352 10.30 27.07 -16.11
N MET A 353 10.86 28.23 -16.51
CA MET A 353 12.07 28.29 -17.33
C MET A 353 13.39 28.28 -16.54
N ASN A 354 13.47 28.92 -15.38
CA ASN A 354 14.73 29.27 -14.70
C ASN A 354 14.95 28.55 -13.36
N SER A 355 14.17 27.52 -13.08
CA SER A 355 14.33 26.73 -11.85
C SER A 355 15.50 25.75 -11.97
N ASN A 356 15.98 25.24 -10.83
CA ASN A 356 16.99 24.18 -10.79
C ASN A 356 16.39 22.81 -10.46
N LEU A 357 15.07 22.73 -10.22
CA LEU A 357 14.41 21.48 -9.87
C LEU A 357 14.32 20.55 -11.08
N PRO A 358 14.42 19.21 -10.88
CA PRO A 358 14.20 18.24 -11.93
C PRO A 358 12.77 18.35 -12.46
N MET A 359 12.58 18.06 -13.74
CA MET A 359 11.30 18.21 -14.43
C MET A 359 10.85 16.87 -15.02
N THR A 360 9.65 16.46 -14.65
CA THR A 360 8.93 15.39 -15.36
C THR A 360 8.18 16.01 -16.52
N ILE A 361 8.13 15.38 -17.69
CA ILE A 361 7.39 15.86 -18.84
C ILE A 361 6.46 14.75 -19.32
N ASN A 362 5.18 15.09 -19.48
CA ASN A 362 4.20 14.22 -20.11
C ASN A 362 3.55 14.96 -21.28
N ILE A 363 3.74 14.43 -22.48
CA ILE A 363 3.23 15.02 -23.72
C ILE A 363 2.24 14.09 -24.43
N SER A 364 1.70 13.09 -23.72
CA SER A 364 0.82 12.06 -24.26
C SER A 364 -0.54 12.54 -24.76
N THR A 365 -1.08 13.63 -24.19
CA THR A 365 -2.43 14.13 -24.49
C THR A 365 -2.43 15.37 -25.40
N MET A 366 -1.26 15.83 -25.84
CA MET A 366 -1.10 17.07 -26.58
C MET A 366 -1.45 16.93 -28.06
N SER A 367 -2.12 17.93 -28.63
CA SER A 367 -2.28 18.06 -30.08
C SER A 367 -0.98 18.52 -30.75
N LYS A 368 -0.84 18.27 -32.05
CA LYS A 368 0.33 18.71 -32.83
C LYS A 368 0.55 20.23 -32.76
N SER A 369 -0.52 21.02 -32.89
CA SER A 369 -0.43 22.49 -32.82
C SER A 369 0.03 23.01 -31.45
N ASN A 370 -0.40 22.36 -30.36
CA ASN A 370 -0.03 22.78 -29.01
C ASN A 370 1.39 22.34 -28.65
N PHE A 371 1.87 21.28 -29.30
CA PHE A 371 3.23 20.78 -29.10
C PHE A 371 4.29 21.74 -29.62
N GLU A 372 4.10 22.39 -30.76
CA GLU A 372 5.11 23.32 -31.32
C GLU A 372 5.43 24.49 -30.37
N ASN A 373 4.40 25.12 -29.80
CA ASN A 373 4.59 26.20 -28.84
C ASN A 373 5.26 25.68 -27.56
N TYR A 374 4.73 24.61 -26.99
CA TYR A 374 5.28 23.98 -25.77
C TYR A 374 6.72 23.50 -25.96
N TYR A 375 7.07 23.03 -27.16
CA TYR A 375 8.39 22.57 -27.51
C TYR A 375 9.42 23.71 -27.40
N ASN A 376 9.10 24.86 -27.99
CA ASN A 376 9.97 26.04 -27.95
C ASN A 376 9.98 26.71 -26.57
N ASP A 377 8.83 26.75 -25.90
CA ASP A 377 8.65 27.49 -24.64
C ASP A 377 9.10 26.72 -23.40
N ILE A 378 8.98 25.39 -23.39
CA ILE A 378 9.23 24.55 -22.22
C ILE A 378 10.31 23.51 -22.47
N LEU A 379 10.21 22.69 -23.53
CA LEU A 379 11.13 21.57 -23.74
C LEU A 379 12.57 22.04 -24.02
N ILE A 380 12.79 22.93 -24.99
CA ILE A 380 14.14 23.39 -25.34
C ILE A 380 14.83 24.10 -24.16
N PRO A 381 14.21 25.08 -23.47
CA PRO A 381 14.86 25.77 -22.35
C PRO A 381 15.20 24.83 -21.18
N ASN A 382 14.40 23.79 -20.97
CA ASN A 382 14.53 22.88 -19.82
C ASN A 382 15.18 21.53 -20.14
N LYS A 383 15.69 21.31 -21.35
CA LYS A 383 16.28 20.02 -21.78
C LYS A 383 17.30 19.41 -20.81
N ARG A 384 18.08 20.23 -20.10
CA ARG A 384 19.06 19.79 -19.11
C ARG A 384 18.49 19.49 -17.72
N ARG A 385 17.23 19.81 -17.45
CA ARG A 385 16.55 19.57 -16.17
C ARG A 385 15.54 18.42 -16.23
N ILE A 386 15.19 18.00 -17.44
CA ILE A 386 14.21 16.94 -17.65
C ILE A 386 14.82 15.60 -17.26
N ASN A 387 14.29 14.98 -16.21
CA ASN A 387 14.72 13.67 -15.73
C ASN A 387 13.75 12.55 -16.14
N THR A 388 12.48 12.88 -16.38
CA THR A 388 11.47 11.93 -16.84
C THR A 388 10.77 12.48 -18.07
N LEU A 389 10.71 11.70 -19.15
CA LEU A 389 9.99 12.05 -20.37
C LEU A 389 9.01 10.94 -20.75
N ARG A 390 7.73 11.28 -20.87
CA ARG A 390 6.68 10.39 -21.35
C ARG A 390 6.05 10.93 -22.63
N SER A 391 6.02 10.09 -23.67
CA SER A 391 5.33 10.40 -24.92
C SER A 391 4.45 9.23 -25.36
N SER A 392 3.18 9.51 -25.67
CA SER A 392 2.27 8.57 -26.33
C SER A 392 1.95 8.94 -27.79
N ASN A 393 2.66 9.94 -28.33
CA ASN A 393 2.28 10.62 -29.56
C ASN A 393 3.20 10.25 -30.73
N PRO A 394 2.68 9.64 -31.82
CA PRO A 394 3.51 9.25 -32.97
C PRO A 394 4.24 10.42 -33.63
N PHE A 395 3.60 11.59 -33.73
CA PHE A 395 4.22 12.78 -34.35
C PHE A 395 5.30 13.42 -33.46
N VAL A 396 5.20 13.27 -32.15
CA VAL A 396 6.23 13.75 -31.21
C VAL A 396 7.51 12.98 -31.43
N ALA A 397 7.39 11.68 -31.70
CA ALA A 397 8.55 10.87 -32.01
C ALA A 397 9.28 11.35 -33.27
N ASP A 398 8.53 11.83 -34.26
CA ASP A 398 9.11 12.40 -35.47
C ASP A 398 9.82 13.75 -35.23
N ILE A 399 9.51 14.47 -34.16
CA ILE A 399 10.14 15.77 -33.85
C ILE A 399 11.28 15.61 -32.85
N LEU A 400 11.10 14.77 -31.82
CA LEU A 400 12.09 14.57 -30.76
C LEU A 400 13.16 13.55 -31.13
N PHE A 401 12.83 12.55 -31.95
CA PHE A 401 13.69 11.37 -32.17
C PHE A 401 14.09 11.12 -33.64
N LEU A 402 13.57 11.88 -34.62
CA LEU A 402 14.05 11.79 -36.01
C LEU A 402 15.17 12.78 -36.35
N PRO A 403 15.21 14.03 -35.84
CA PRO A 403 16.39 14.86 -35.99
C PRO A 403 17.53 14.23 -35.17
N PRO A 404 18.64 13.82 -35.81
CA PRO A 404 19.71 13.15 -35.08
C PRO A 404 20.28 14.09 -34.02
N ARG A 405 20.51 13.54 -32.81
CA ARG A 405 21.18 14.18 -31.65
C ARG A 405 20.33 15.03 -30.72
N LEU A 406 19.06 15.31 -31.01
CA LEU A 406 18.25 16.13 -30.10
C LEU A 406 18.08 15.45 -28.74
N LEU A 407 17.86 14.12 -28.74
CA LEU A 407 17.71 13.37 -27.49
C LEU A 407 18.96 13.42 -26.64
N LEU A 408 20.15 13.48 -27.26
CA LEU A 408 21.44 13.58 -26.57
C LEU A 408 21.59 14.88 -25.76
N GLU A 409 20.79 15.90 -26.06
CA GLU A 409 20.79 17.15 -25.28
C GLU A 409 20.12 16.99 -23.92
N PHE A 410 19.32 15.93 -23.72
CA PHE A 410 18.66 15.57 -22.47
C PHE A 410 19.58 14.76 -21.55
N ILE A 411 20.75 15.33 -21.25
CA ILE A 411 21.84 14.68 -20.48
C ILE A 411 21.45 14.24 -19.05
N HIS A 412 20.34 14.76 -18.51
CA HIS A 412 19.80 14.41 -17.19
C HIS A 412 18.64 13.43 -17.25
N LEU A 413 18.27 12.93 -18.43
CA LEU A 413 17.17 12.00 -18.59
C LEU A 413 17.50 10.66 -17.91
N GLU A 414 16.70 10.32 -16.91
CA GLU A 414 16.79 9.12 -16.09
C GLU A 414 15.74 8.08 -16.49
N THR A 415 14.53 8.55 -16.79
CA THR A 415 13.36 7.74 -17.14
C THR A 415 12.76 8.16 -18.49
N LEU A 416 12.61 7.20 -19.40
CA LEU A 416 11.94 7.40 -20.68
C LEU A 416 10.77 6.43 -20.83
N ILE A 417 9.57 6.96 -21.13
CA ILE A 417 8.35 6.19 -21.34
C ILE A 417 7.81 6.50 -22.74
N LEU A 418 7.80 5.48 -23.60
CA LEU A 418 7.35 5.56 -24.99
C LEU A 418 6.14 4.66 -25.20
N ASP A 419 4.97 5.27 -25.32
CA ASP A 419 3.71 4.57 -25.56
C ASP A 419 3.25 4.80 -27.00
N LYS A 420 2.64 3.81 -27.64
CA LYS A 420 2.04 3.89 -28.98
C LYS A 420 2.98 4.41 -30.10
N ILE A 421 4.29 4.24 -29.96
CA ILE A 421 5.28 4.61 -30.98
C ILE A 421 5.39 3.51 -32.04
N LYS A 422 5.64 3.87 -33.30
CA LYS A 422 5.82 2.93 -34.41
C LYS A 422 7.15 2.19 -34.30
N MET A 423 7.19 0.92 -34.65
CA MET A 423 8.37 0.05 -34.56
C MET A 423 9.56 0.60 -35.36
N LYS A 424 9.33 1.11 -36.57
CA LYS A 424 10.39 1.68 -37.43
C LYS A 424 11.13 2.88 -36.80
N THR A 425 10.54 3.54 -35.82
CA THR A 425 11.18 4.68 -35.14
C THR A 425 12.14 4.21 -34.06
N PHE A 426 11.91 3.03 -33.46
CA PHE A 426 12.72 2.56 -32.33
C PHE A 426 14.18 2.30 -32.68
N ASP A 427 14.49 1.82 -33.89
CA ASP A 427 15.88 1.59 -34.31
C ASP A 427 16.73 2.87 -34.20
N LYS A 428 16.15 4.01 -34.56
CA LYS A 428 16.82 5.32 -34.45
C LYS A 428 16.91 5.78 -33.01
N ILE A 429 15.84 5.58 -32.23
CA ILE A 429 15.79 5.95 -30.82
C ILE A 429 16.88 5.21 -30.04
N PHE A 430 17.01 3.89 -30.21
CA PHE A 430 17.96 3.07 -29.44
C PHE A 430 19.41 3.49 -29.65
N VAL A 431 19.79 3.86 -30.89
CA VAL A 431 21.13 4.38 -31.18
C VAL A 431 21.43 5.61 -30.32
N GLU A 432 20.45 6.51 -30.12
CA GLU A 432 20.63 7.69 -29.27
C GLU A 432 20.60 7.34 -27.78
N LEU A 433 19.75 6.40 -27.34
CA LEU A 433 19.67 5.99 -25.95
C LEU A 433 20.99 5.42 -25.41
N MET A 434 21.79 4.77 -26.26
CA MET A 434 23.11 4.23 -25.88
C MET A 434 24.07 5.31 -25.34
N PHE A 435 23.91 6.56 -25.76
CA PHE A 435 24.80 7.67 -25.38
C PHE A 435 24.26 8.52 -24.23
N LEU A 436 23.05 8.24 -23.73
CA LEU A 436 22.49 8.98 -22.61
C LEU A 436 23.14 8.54 -21.28
N PRO A 437 23.82 9.46 -20.57
CA PRO A 437 24.69 9.08 -19.46
C PRO A 437 23.95 8.63 -18.19
N LYS A 438 22.68 9.05 -18.03
CA LYS A 438 21.88 8.82 -16.82
C LYS A 438 20.64 7.94 -17.04
N LEU A 439 20.38 7.48 -18.27
CA LEU A 439 19.19 6.71 -18.56
C LEU A 439 19.27 5.33 -17.88
N HIS A 440 18.47 5.13 -16.84
CA HIS A 440 18.44 3.88 -16.08
C HIS A 440 17.06 3.22 -16.06
N SER A 441 16.01 3.88 -16.55
CA SER A 441 14.64 3.36 -16.62
C SER A 441 14.02 3.58 -18.00
N LEU A 442 13.50 2.52 -18.61
CA LEU A 442 12.88 2.55 -19.93
C LEU A 442 11.57 1.76 -19.95
N THR A 443 10.48 2.40 -20.38
CA THR A 443 9.21 1.73 -20.63
C THR A 443 8.82 1.90 -22.10
N ILE A 444 8.53 0.79 -22.77
CA ILE A 444 8.19 0.77 -24.20
C ILE A 444 6.88 0.03 -24.42
N SER A 445 5.96 0.66 -25.14
CA SER A 445 4.72 0.06 -25.62
C SER A 445 4.53 0.45 -27.09
N PRO A 446 4.87 -0.42 -28.06
CA PRO A 446 4.62 -0.15 -29.47
C PRO A 446 3.12 0.00 -29.75
N GLY A 447 2.76 0.92 -30.64
CA GLY A 447 1.36 1.19 -30.99
C GLY A 447 0.76 0.23 -32.01
N GLU A 448 1.57 -0.70 -32.50
CA GLU A 448 1.24 -1.62 -33.57
C GLU A 448 1.70 -3.03 -33.24
N TYR A 449 1.16 -3.99 -33.99
CA TYR A 449 1.53 -5.37 -33.87
C TYR A 449 2.97 -5.59 -34.32
N VAL A 450 3.79 -6.21 -33.47
CA VAL A 450 5.21 -6.43 -33.75
C VAL A 450 5.39 -7.79 -34.44
N GLN A 451 5.89 -7.78 -35.68
CA GLN A 451 6.19 -9.01 -36.43
C GLN A 451 7.44 -9.72 -35.89
N SER A 452 8.49 -9.00 -35.47
CA SER A 452 9.66 -9.62 -34.84
C SER A 452 10.18 -8.73 -33.72
N SER A 453 10.29 -9.27 -32.52
CA SER A 453 10.79 -8.57 -31.32
C SER A 453 12.27 -8.84 -31.03
N SER A 454 12.94 -9.70 -31.81
CA SER A 454 14.37 -10.04 -31.65
C SER A 454 15.26 -8.80 -31.55
N HIS A 455 15.19 -7.95 -32.57
CA HIS A 455 15.96 -6.71 -32.67
C HIS A 455 15.63 -5.70 -31.56
N LEU A 456 14.38 -5.71 -31.08
CA LEU A 456 13.95 -4.86 -29.97
C LEU A 456 14.66 -5.28 -28.68
N PHE A 457 14.62 -6.58 -28.33
CA PHE A 457 15.29 -7.08 -27.14
C PHE A 457 16.82 -6.89 -27.22
N SER A 458 17.44 -7.15 -28.38
CA SER A 458 18.88 -6.96 -28.53
C SER A 458 19.30 -5.50 -28.35
N SER A 459 18.51 -4.56 -28.87
CA SER A 459 18.81 -3.12 -28.76
C SER A 459 18.57 -2.58 -27.35
N ILE A 460 17.62 -3.14 -26.61
CA ILE A 460 17.38 -2.76 -25.22
C ILE A 460 18.50 -3.30 -24.33
N PHE A 461 18.91 -4.55 -24.54
CA PHE A 461 19.85 -5.22 -23.64
C PHE A 461 21.30 -4.73 -23.81
N SER A 462 21.63 -4.12 -24.95
CA SER A 462 22.90 -3.40 -25.16
C SER A 462 22.99 -2.06 -24.42
N LEU A 463 21.92 -1.57 -23.77
CA LEU A 463 21.93 -0.31 -23.02
C LEU A 463 22.66 -0.48 -21.67
N HIS A 464 23.97 -0.21 -21.63
CA HIS A 464 24.86 -0.45 -20.48
C HIS A 464 24.57 0.34 -19.18
N LYS A 465 23.57 1.23 -19.16
CA LYS A 465 23.13 1.95 -17.95
C LYS A 465 21.73 1.56 -17.49
N LEU A 466 21.01 0.77 -18.28
CA LEU A 466 19.61 0.46 -18.05
C LEU A 466 19.43 -0.55 -16.91
N LYS A 467 18.79 -0.14 -15.81
CA LYS A 467 18.50 -1.00 -14.66
C LYS A 467 17.07 -1.49 -14.62
N TYR A 468 16.12 -0.67 -15.05
CA TYR A 468 14.69 -0.99 -15.09
C TYR A 468 14.20 -0.98 -16.54
N CYS A 469 13.53 -2.05 -16.94
CA CYS A 469 12.90 -2.14 -18.25
C CYS A 469 11.48 -2.71 -18.15
N LYS A 470 10.51 -2.02 -18.74
CA LYS A 470 9.15 -2.53 -18.97
C LYS A 470 8.83 -2.52 -20.45
N ILE A 471 8.41 -3.67 -20.96
CA ILE A 471 8.15 -3.90 -22.37
C ILE A 471 6.71 -4.39 -22.51
N ILE A 472 5.86 -3.66 -23.23
CA ILE A 472 4.46 -4.01 -23.47
C ILE A 472 4.32 -4.32 -24.96
N ILE A 473 4.24 -5.61 -25.33
CA ILE A 473 4.26 -6.04 -26.74
C ILE A 473 3.02 -6.87 -27.06
N GLN A 474 2.45 -6.62 -28.24
CA GLN A 474 1.44 -7.48 -28.87
C GLN A 474 2.07 -8.18 -30.08
N THR A 475 2.30 -9.49 -29.97
CA THR A 475 2.96 -10.35 -30.99
C THR A 475 2.19 -11.65 -31.26
N LYS A 476 2.54 -12.32 -32.36
CA LYS A 476 2.10 -13.69 -32.69
C LYS A 476 3.17 -14.63 -32.16
N VAL A 477 2.76 -15.74 -31.55
CA VAL A 477 3.66 -16.71 -30.90
C VAL A 477 4.68 -17.28 -31.87
N SER A 478 4.32 -17.42 -33.15
CA SER A 478 5.21 -17.94 -34.21
C SER A 478 6.30 -16.96 -34.65
N GLU A 479 6.20 -15.68 -34.29
CA GLU A 479 7.06 -14.61 -34.83
C GLU A 479 7.91 -13.92 -33.74
N THR A 480 7.70 -14.25 -32.47
CA THR A 480 8.63 -13.89 -31.39
C THR A 480 9.85 -14.81 -31.46
N MET A 481 10.87 -14.40 -32.20
CA MET A 481 12.21 -14.95 -31.97
C MET A 481 12.92 -14.05 -30.98
N PHE A 482 13.33 -14.58 -29.83
CA PHE A 482 14.47 -13.99 -29.13
C PHE A 482 15.72 -14.35 -29.94
N PRO A 483 16.69 -13.44 -30.14
CA PRO A 483 17.87 -13.78 -30.93
C PRO A 483 18.57 -14.97 -30.28
N ALA A 484 18.85 -16.04 -31.05
CA ALA A 484 19.74 -17.11 -30.61
C ALA A 484 21.20 -16.61 -30.39
N TYR A 485 21.46 -15.37 -30.81
CA TYR A 485 22.75 -14.71 -30.85
C TYR A 485 22.64 -13.30 -30.24
N LEU A 486 22.72 -13.22 -28.91
CA LEU A 486 23.35 -12.07 -28.27
C LEU A 486 24.76 -12.54 -27.93
N SER A 487 25.77 -11.86 -28.48
CA SER A 487 27.18 -12.23 -28.33
C SER A 487 27.56 -12.42 -26.87
N GLU A 488 28.42 -13.40 -26.59
CA GLU A 488 28.94 -13.80 -25.27
C GLU A 488 29.64 -12.68 -24.45
N TYR A 489 29.59 -11.42 -24.88
CA TYR A 489 30.42 -10.33 -24.37
C TYR A 489 29.67 -9.12 -23.77
N ASP A 490 28.35 -9.03 -23.89
CA ASP A 490 27.59 -7.89 -23.32
C ASP A 490 26.53 -8.36 -22.31
N GLU A 491 26.97 -8.60 -21.07
CA GLU A 491 26.05 -8.82 -19.95
C GLU A 491 25.20 -7.57 -19.71
N SER A 492 23.87 -7.72 -19.80
CA SER A 492 22.98 -6.59 -19.61
C SER A 492 22.90 -6.22 -18.13
N PRO A 493 22.94 -4.92 -17.77
CA PRO A 493 22.92 -4.45 -16.39
C PRO A 493 21.51 -4.42 -15.77
N ILE A 494 20.49 -4.87 -16.50
CA ILE A 494 19.09 -4.82 -16.08
C ILE A 494 18.89 -5.64 -14.81
N GLU A 495 18.34 -4.98 -13.78
CA GLU A 495 18.00 -5.57 -12.48
C GLU A 495 16.49 -5.86 -12.38
N TYR A 496 15.65 -5.13 -13.13
CA TYR A 496 14.20 -5.24 -13.06
C TYR A 496 13.61 -5.30 -14.47
N LEU A 497 12.98 -6.42 -14.82
CA LEU A 497 12.38 -6.64 -16.14
C LEU A 497 10.90 -7.04 -16.02
N ILE A 498 10.04 -6.29 -16.73
CA ILE A 498 8.63 -6.64 -16.93
C ILE A 498 8.37 -6.80 -18.43
N ILE A 499 7.87 -7.96 -18.83
CA ILE A 499 7.38 -8.22 -20.18
C ILE A 499 5.87 -8.44 -20.10
N ASP A 500 5.11 -7.47 -20.59
CA ASP A 500 3.66 -7.55 -20.71
C ASP A 500 3.28 -7.88 -22.16
N GLY A 501 3.07 -9.15 -22.43
CA GLY A 501 2.84 -9.68 -23.77
C GLY A 501 3.08 -11.19 -23.82
N ARG A 502 2.90 -11.76 -25.01
CA ARG A 502 3.23 -13.16 -25.27
C ARG A 502 4.74 -13.31 -25.50
N PHE A 503 5.39 -14.15 -24.70
CA PHE A 503 6.80 -14.48 -24.80
C PHE A 503 6.99 -15.99 -24.97
N PRO A 504 7.87 -16.46 -25.88
CA PRO A 504 8.07 -17.89 -26.12
C PRO A 504 8.85 -18.53 -24.97
N PHE A 505 8.31 -19.61 -24.42
CA PHE A 505 8.90 -20.31 -23.28
C PHE A 505 10.34 -20.80 -23.56
N GLU A 506 10.60 -21.28 -24.77
CA GLU A 506 11.89 -21.80 -25.22
C GLU A 506 12.99 -20.74 -25.29
N SER A 507 12.61 -19.45 -25.29
CA SER A 507 13.57 -18.35 -25.23
C SER A 507 13.87 -17.87 -23.82
N LEU A 508 13.17 -18.36 -22.80
CA LEU A 508 13.33 -17.92 -21.42
C LEU A 508 14.75 -18.19 -20.90
N ASN A 509 15.34 -19.32 -21.30
CA ASN A 509 16.71 -19.67 -20.96
C ASN A 509 17.73 -18.64 -21.51
N ASN A 510 17.61 -18.30 -22.80
CA ASN A 510 18.45 -17.28 -23.42
C ASN A 510 18.26 -15.91 -22.75
N LEU A 511 17.01 -15.53 -22.46
CA LEU A 511 16.69 -14.29 -21.75
C LEU A 511 17.40 -14.21 -20.39
N LEU A 512 17.26 -15.25 -19.56
CA LEU A 512 17.84 -15.32 -18.22
C LEU A 512 19.37 -15.32 -18.26
N SER A 513 19.96 -15.97 -19.26
CA SER A 513 21.40 -16.04 -19.44
C SER A 513 22.02 -14.68 -19.77
N CYS A 514 21.30 -13.80 -20.47
CA CYS A 514 21.75 -12.44 -20.79
C CYS A 514 21.60 -11.44 -19.62
N LEU A 515 20.99 -11.84 -18.50
CA LEU A 515 20.60 -10.95 -17.40
C LEU A 515 21.18 -11.40 -16.04
N PRO A 516 22.51 -11.42 -15.87
CA PRO A 516 23.15 -11.97 -14.66
C PRO A 516 22.86 -11.17 -13.39
N ARG A 517 22.46 -9.89 -13.52
CA ARG A 517 22.14 -8.98 -12.40
C ARG A 517 20.64 -8.90 -12.08
N LEU A 518 19.81 -9.71 -12.75
CA LEU A 518 18.36 -9.67 -12.62
C LEU A 518 17.95 -9.96 -11.17
N ARG A 519 17.10 -9.09 -10.62
CA ARG A 519 16.49 -9.20 -9.28
C ARG A 519 15.01 -9.49 -9.35
N HIS A 520 14.34 -8.95 -10.37
CA HIS A 520 12.91 -9.08 -10.56
C HIS A 520 12.59 -9.39 -12.02
N LEU A 521 11.83 -10.47 -12.23
CA LEU A 521 11.28 -10.84 -13.53
C LEU A 521 9.75 -11.00 -13.44
N SER A 522 9.02 -10.34 -14.33
CA SER A 522 7.59 -10.57 -14.51
C SER A 522 7.27 -10.74 -15.99
N ILE A 523 6.64 -11.86 -16.37
CA ILE A 523 6.19 -12.14 -17.75
C ILE A 523 4.70 -12.47 -17.72
N SER A 524 3.88 -11.68 -18.41
CA SER A 524 2.42 -11.80 -18.34
C SER A 524 1.83 -12.98 -19.11
N THR A 525 2.53 -13.52 -20.11
CA THR A 525 2.16 -14.78 -20.78
C THR A 525 3.39 -15.45 -21.42
N LEU A 526 3.80 -16.60 -20.89
CA LEU A 526 4.74 -17.53 -21.51
C LEU A 526 3.97 -18.56 -22.30
N VAL A 527 4.20 -18.63 -23.60
CA VAL A 527 3.51 -19.56 -24.51
C VAL A 527 4.52 -20.56 -25.05
N LYS A 528 4.12 -21.83 -25.13
CA LYS A 528 4.91 -22.84 -25.84
C LYS A 528 4.99 -22.51 -27.34
N SER A 529 6.20 -22.38 -27.87
CA SER A 529 6.43 -22.32 -29.32
C SER A 529 6.72 -23.72 -29.85
N GLY A 530 6.33 -24.04 -31.08
CA GLY A 530 6.52 -25.39 -31.65
C GLY A 530 7.98 -25.80 -31.95
N PHE A 531 8.97 -25.10 -31.37
CA PHE A 531 10.39 -25.31 -31.60
C PHE A 531 11.02 -26.08 -30.44
N GLU A 532 11.92 -27.02 -30.74
CA GLU A 532 12.69 -27.72 -29.71
C GLU A 532 14.02 -26.98 -29.42
N GLU A 533 14.34 -26.76 -28.15
CA GLU A 533 15.64 -26.26 -27.70
C GLU A 533 16.76 -27.24 -28.10
N ARG A 534 17.81 -26.73 -28.77
CA ARG A 534 19.03 -27.48 -29.12
C ARG A 534 20.29 -27.04 -28.34
N ARG A 535 20.15 -26.47 -27.13
CA ARG A 535 21.31 -26.08 -26.31
C ARG A 535 21.24 -26.64 -24.89
N GLU A 536 22.40 -27.02 -24.36
CA GLU A 536 22.59 -27.32 -22.96
C GLU A 536 22.36 -26.06 -22.11
N LEU A 537 21.72 -26.23 -20.95
CA LEU A 537 21.46 -25.13 -20.02
C LEU A 537 22.78 -24.64 -19.40
N PRO A 538 23.05 -23.33 -19.38
CA PRO A 538 24.20 -22.80 -18.66
C PRO A 538 24.08 -23.08 -17.16
N SER A 539 25.20 -23.41 -16.52
CA SER A 539 25.26 -23.81 -15.10
C SER A 539 25.22 -22.63 -14.11
N THR A 540 25.15 -21.40 -14.61
CA THR A 540 25.28 -20.18 -13.81
C THR A 540 23.98 -19.85 -13.07
N LYS A 541 24.00 -20.01 -11.74
CA LYS A 541 22.89 -19.59 -10.87
C LYS A 541 22.77 -18.05 -10.86
N LEU A 542 21.55 -17.54 -11.03
CA LEU A 542 21.24 -16.11 -10.91
C LEU A 542 21.16 -15.69 -9.43
N LYS A 543 22.31 -15.34 -8.84
CA LYS A 543 22.46 -15.04 -7.41
C LYS A 543 21.59 -13.88 -6.91
N TYR A 544 21.26 -12.94 -7.79
CA TYR A 544 20.49 -11.75 -7.44
C TYR A 544 18.99 -11.89 -7.65
N LEU A 545 18.52 -12.94 -8.33
CA LEU A 545 17.11 -13.09 -8.71
C LEU A 545 16.28 -13.46 -7.49
N LYS A 546 15.44 -12.52 -7.03
CA LYS A 546 14.62 -12.64 -5.82
C LYS A 546 13.13 -12.79 -6.09
N TYR A 547 12.63 -12.17 -7.16
CA TYR A 547 11.22 -12.16 -7.49
C TYR A 547 10.97 -12.68 -8.90
N ILE A 548 10.02 -13.62 -9.02
CA ILE A 548 9.56 -14.17 -10.28
C ILE A 548 8.04 -14.20 -10.30
N SER A 549 7.44 -13.70 -11.38
CA SER A 549 6.02 -13.79 -11.67
C SER A 549 5.80 -14.23 -13.12
N LEU A 550 5.25 -15.43 -13.34
CA LEU A 550 5.11 -16.03 -14.66
C LEU A 550 3.71 -16.57 -14.89
N ASN A 551 3.13 -16.33 -16.07
CA ASN A 551 1.91 -17.01 -16.50
C ASN A 551 2.26 -18.03 -17.57
N LEU A 552 2.13 -19.32 -17.27
CA LEU A 552 2.56 -20.48 -18.05
C LEU A 552 1.37 -21.01 -18.86
N ASP A 553 1.24 -20.55 -20.10
CA ASP A 553 0.19 -20.93 -21.04
C ASP A 553 0.62 -22.16 -21.86
N TYR A 554 0.03 -23.32 -21.57
CA TYR A 554 0.34 -24.63 -22.16
C TYR A 554 1.81 -25.10 -22.00
N VAL A 555 2.51 -24.65 -20.96
CA VAL A 555 3.87 -25.10 -20.63
C VAL A 555 3.82 -26.30 -19.69
N ARG A 556 4.36 -27.44 -20.10
CA ARG A 556 4.37 -28.65 -19.27
C ARG A 556 5.26 -28.49 -18.03
N PHE A 557 4.85 -29.11 -16.92
CA PHE A 557 5.58 -29.07 -15.66
C PHE A 557 7.04 -29.51 -15.82
N ASP A 558 7.31 -30.59 -16.55
CA ASP A 558 8.66 -31.10 -16.77
C ASP A 558 9.60 -30.08 -17.42
N GLN A 559 9.05 -29.21 -18.28
CA GLN A 559 9.81 -28.17 -18.95
C GLN A 559 10.10 -27.02 -17.98
N PHE A 560 9.08 -26.59 -17.22
CA PHE A 560 9.23 -25.57 -16.20
C PHE A 560 10.20 -25.99 -15.08
N GLU A 561 10.13 -27.25 -14.66
CA GLU A 561 11.00 -27.83 -13.63
C GLU A 561 12.48 -27.69 -13.99
N LYS A 562 12.87 -27.89 -15.25
CA LYS A 562 14.26 -27.71 -15.71
C LYS A 562 14.76 -26.28 -15.49
N ILE A 563 13.92 -25.28 -15.81
CA ILE A 563 14.26 -23.86 -15.63
C ILE A 563 14.36 -23.52 -14.14
N LEU A 564 13.40 -23.99 -13.34
CA LEU A 564 13.39 -23.78 -11.88
C LEU A 564 14.66 -24.34 -11.23
N LYS A 565 15.04 -25.59 -11.56
CA LYS A 565 16.26 -26.23 -11.02
C LYS A 565 17.54 -25.48 -11.38
N THR A 566 17.56 -24.85 -12.55
CA THR A 566 18.75 -24.15 -13.08
C THR A 566 18.89 -22.75 -12.47
N PHE A 567 17.81 -21.96 -12.46
CA PHE A 567 17.91 -20.52 -12.21
C PHE A 567 17.34 -20.07 -10.86
N PHE A 568 16.39 -20.78 -10.25
CA PHE A 568 15.53 -20.21 -9.21
C PHE A 568 16.04 -20.42 -7.77
N HIS A 569 17.30 -20.80 -7.61
CA HIS A 569 17.86 -21.17 -6.31
C HIS A 569 17.78 -20.08 -5.23
N TYR A 570 17.90 -18.81 -5.62
CA TYR A 570 17.93 -17.67 -4.69
C TYR A 570 16.60 -16.90 -4.63
N VAL A 571 15.57 -17.38 -5.33
CA VAL A 571 14.25 -16.74 -5.42
C VAL A 571 13.56 -16.80 -4.07
N GLU A 572 13.05 -15.66 -3.63
CA GLU A 572 12.31 -15.49 -2.37
C GLU A 572 10.80 -15.41 -2.61
N ILE A 573 10.38 -14.95 -3.80
CA ILE A 573 8.98 -14.81 -4.18
C ILE A 573 8.77 -15.44 -5.56
N LEU A 574 7.97 -16.50 -5.60
CA LEU A 574 7.55 -17.17 -6.83
C LEU A 574 6.03 -17.05 -6.97
N ARG A 575 5.59 -16.45 -8.07
CA ARG A 575 4.19 -16.39 -8.48
C ARG A 575 4.05 -17.05 -9.84
N ILE A 576 3.18 -18.05 -9.94
CA ILE A 576 2.89 -18.70 -11.21
C ILE A 576 1.39 -18.75 -11.48
N ALA A 577 1.00 -18.61 -12.74
CA ALA A 577 -0.32 -19.00 -13.24
C ALA A 577 -0.12 -20.09 -14.29
N THR A 578 -0.96 -21.10 -14.36
CA THR A 578 -0.74 -22.31 -15.18
C THR A 578 -2.05 -22.86 -15.72
N LEU A 579 -1.97 -23.61 -16.83
CA LEU A 579 -3.14 -24.15 -17.53
C LEU A 579 -2.94 -25.60 -18.00
N PHE A 580 -4.00 -26.42 -17.91
CA PHE A 580 -4.17 -27.74 -18.58
C PHE A 580 -3.21 -28.90 -18.21
N ASP A 581 -2.26 -28.71 -17.30
CA ASP A 581 -1.32 -29.78 -16.89
C ASP A 581 -1.47 -30.14 -15.40
N GLU A 582 -2.10 -31.28 -15.13
CA GLU A 582 -2.35 -31.82 -13.79
C GLU A 582 -1.05 -32.04 -12.98
N ALA A 583 0.11 -32.17 -13.64
CA ALA A 583 1.39 -32.33 -12.94
C ALA A 583 1.73 -31.14 -12.03
N TYR A 584 1.18 -29.94 -12.29
CA TYR A 584 1.29 -28.78 -11.39
C TYR A 584 0.55 -28.97 -10.06
N LEU A 585 -0.33 -29.95 -9.95
CA LEU A 585 -1.12 -30.25 -8.75
C LEU A 585 -0.52 -31.39 -7.92
N ASN A 586 0.65 -31.91 -8.31
CA ASN A 586 1.33 -32.95 -7.54
C ASN A 586 2.07 -32.33 -6.34
N ALA A 587 1.45 -32.41 -5.15
CA ALA A 587 1.97 -31.82 -3.92
C ALA A 587 3.36 -32.36 -3.53
N LYS A 588 3.57 -33.67 -3.65
CA LYS A 588 4.83 -34.32 -3.30
C LYS A 588 5.97 -33.86 -4.21
N ARG A 589 5.71 -33.78 -5.52
CA ARG A 589 6.68 -33.31 -6.51
C ARG A 589 7.11 -31.87 -6.23
N TRP A 590 6.17 -31.00 -5.87
CA TRP A 590 6.49 -29.64 -5.42
C TRP A 590 7.28 -29.62 -4.11
N GLU A 591 6.89 -30.41 -3.12
CA GLU A 591 7.59 -30.48 -1.83
C GLU A 591 9.06 -30.85 -2.01
N GLU A 592 9.35 -31.87 -2.80
CA GLU A 592 10.73 -32.29 -3.16
C GLU A 592 11.47 -31.17 -3.90
N LEU A 593 10.82 -30.57 -4.91
CA LEU A 593 11.42 -29.54 -5.76
C LEU A 593 11.78 -28.28 -4.97
N LEU A 594 10.86 -27.79 -4.13
CA LEU A 594 11.03 -26.55 -3.37
C LEU A 594 12.04 -26.73 -2.24
N SER A 595 12.04 -27.89 -1.58
CA SER A 595 12.98 -28.21 -0.50
C SER A 595 14.43 -28.29 -0.99
N ILE A 596 14.65 -28.87 -2.17
CA ILE A 596 16.00 -29.07 -2.72
C ILE A 596 16.47 -27.85 -3.49
N HIS A 597 15.63 -27.30 -4.37
CA HIS A 597 16.08 -26.34 -5.37
C HIS A 597 15.78 -24.88 -5.00
N MET A 598 14.85 -24.59 -4.08
CA MET A 598 14.46 -23.22 -3.71
C MET A 598 14.47 -22.96 -2.20
N PRO A 599 15.62 -23.13 -1.52
CA PRO A 599 15.70 -23.01 -0.06
C PRO A 599 15.40 -21.59 0.47
N CYS A 600 15.53 -20.56 -0.38
CA CYS A 600 15.27 -19.17 -0.02
C CYS A 600 13.80 -18.76 -0.16
N LEU A 601 12.93 -19.63 -0.67
CA LEU A 601 11.55 -19.27 -1.00
C LEU A 601 10.78 -18.93 0.28
N ARG A 602 10.12 -17.76 0.27
CA ARG A 602 9.30 -17.23 1.37
C ARG A 602 7.84 -17.13 0.98
N ILE A 603 7.58 -16.73 -0.26
CA ILE A 603 6.24 -16.59 -0.81
C ILE A 603 6.15 -17.46 -2.05
N PHE A 604 5.22 -18.41 -2.01
CA PHE A 604 4.82 -19.19 -3.16
C PHE A 604 3.32 -18.97 -3.41
N ASP A 605 3.00 -18.57 -4.63
CA ASP A 605 1.64 -18.30 -5.10
C ASP A 605 1.44 -18.99 -6.44
N MET A 606 0.45 -19.86 -6.54
CA MET A 606 0.16 -20.54 -7.80
C MET A 606 -1.33 -20.52 -8.10
N ASN A 607 -1.65 -20.05 -9.30
CA ASN A 607 -2.97 -20.15 -9.89
C ASN A 607 -2.96 -21.25 -10.94
N HIS A 608 -3.79 -22.27 -10.80
CA HIS A 608 -3.96 -23.31 -11.83
C HIS A 608 -5.37 -23.25 -12.36
N CYS A 609 -5.54 -23.30 -13.68
CA CYS A 609 -6.87 -23.47 -14.25
C CYS A 609 -6.90 -24.64 -15.22
N ASP A 610 -8.00 -25.37 -15.23
CA ASP A 610 -8.19 -26.49 -16.15
C ASP A 610 -9.66 -26.57 -16.64
N SER A 611 -9.86 -27.16 -17.81
CA SER A 611 -11.16 -27.53 -18.36
C SER A 611 -11.33 -29.05 -18.27
N ILE A 612 -11.59 -29.57 -17.08
CA ILE A 612 -11.82 -31.01 -16.94
C ILE A 612 -13.24 -31.33 -17.41
N ARG A 613 -13.35 -31.95 -18.58
CA ARG A 613 -14.57 -32.68 -18.95
C ARG A 613 -14.61 -33.96 -18.11
N ASN A 614 -15.59 -34.03 -17.19
CA ASN A 614 -16.22 -35.25 -16.67
C ASN A 614 -15.77 -35.96 -15.38
N ASN A 615 -14.82 -35.51 -14.54
CA ASN A 615 -14.62 -36.16 -13.22
C ASN A 615 -14.23 -35.18 -12.12
N SER A 616 -15.20 -34.64 -11.39
CA SER A 616 -14.95 -33.81 -10.19
C SER A 616 -14.36 -34.61 -9.02
N LEU A 617 -14.55 -35.93 -8.98
CA LEU A 617 -14.10 -36.80 -7.88
C LEU A 617 -12.56 -36.98 -7.81
N THR A 618 -11.86 -37.05 -8.94
CA THR A 618 -10.40 -37.24 -8.97
C THR A 618 -9.60 -35.99 -8.57
N TYR A 619 -10.21 -34.81 -8.69
CA TYR A 619 -9.55 -33.53 -8.41
C TYR A 619 -9.38 -33.28 -6.91
N HIS A 620 -10.41 -33.60 -6.12
CA HIS A 620 -10.36 -33.50 -4.66
C HIS A 620 -9.27 -34.38 -4.05
N ASP A 621 -9.09 -35.60 -4.57
CA ASP A 621 -8.05 -36.55 -4.12
C ASP A 621 -6.61 -36.05 -4.40
N LEU A 622 -6.40 -35.27 -5.47
CA LEU A 622 -5.09 -34.68 -5.79
C LEU A 622 -4.76 -33.50 -4.87
N ILE A 623 -5.77 -32.73 -4.49
CA ILE A 623 -5.65 -31.56 -3.62
C ILE A 623 -5.40 -31.93 -2.17
N ASP A 624 -6.05 -32.99 -1.68
CA ASP A 624 -5.86 -33.47 -0.31
C ASP A 624 -4.39 -33.85 -0.05
N GLN A 625 -3.54 -33.95 -1.06
CA GLN A 625 -2.11 -34.18 -0.94
C GLN A 625 -1.33 -32.95 -0.42
N PHE A 626 -1.88 -31.73 -0.48
CA PHE A 626 -1.26 -30.50 0.04
C PHE A 626 -1.47 -30.30 1.56
N ASN A 627 -1.69 -31.38 2.31
CA ASN A 627 -1.92 -31.37 3.76
C ASN A 627 -0.71 -31.84 4.59
N SER A 628 0.44 -32.10 3.96
CA SER A 628 1.64 -32.55 4.67
C SER A 628 2.14 -31.50 5.68
N SER A 629 2.93 -31.94 6.67
CA SER A 629 3.53 -31.03 7.66
C SER A 629 4.39 -29.94 7.02
N PHE A 630 5.01 -30.22 5.86
CA PHE A 630 5.72 -29.24 5.05
C PHE A 630 4.78 -28.10 4.66
N TRP A 631 3.67 -28.39 3.98
CA TRP A 631 2.71 -27.38 3.50
C TRP A 631 2.06 -26.60 4.66
N ILE A 632 1.69 -27.31 5.73
CA ILE A 632 1.14 -26.71 6.95
C ILE A 632 2.14 -25.74 7.59
N SER A 633 3.41 -26.11 7.69
CA SER A 633 4.46 -25.27 8.30
C SER A 633 4.81 -24.04 7.46
N LYS A 634 4.75 -24.15 6.12
CA LYS A 634 5.13 -23.08 5.19
C LYS A 634 4.02 -22.06 4.93
N GLN A 635 2.76 -22.44 5.11
CA GLN A 635 1.60 -21.54 4.96
C GLN A 635 1.51 -20.89 3.56
N TRP A 636 1.92 -21.60 2.51
CA TRP A 636 1.92 -21.11 1.11
C TRP A 636 0.57 -21.30 0.41
N PHE A 637 0.32 -20.54 -0.67
CA PHE A 637 -1.02 -20.38 -1.26
C PHE A 637 -1.15 -20.97 -2.66
N PHE A 638 -2.32 -21.53 -2.93
CA PHE A 638 -2.72 -22.02 -4.25
C PHE A 638 -4.20 -21.74 -4.49
N THR A 639 -4.50 -21.18 -5.66
CA THR A 639 -5.88 -21.08 -6.16
C THR A 639 -6.02 -21.99 -7.37
N HIS A 640 -7.06 -22.81 -7.37
CA HIS A 640 -7.49 -23.47 -8.60
C HIS A 640 -8.73 -22.80 -9.14
N GLN A 641 -8.86 -22.63 -10.45
CA GLN A 641 -10.10 -22.18 -11.10
C GLN A 641 -10.55 -23.18 -12.17
N HIS A 642 -11.74 -23.73 -11.98
CA HIS A 642 -12.41 -24.57 -12.98
C HIS A 642 -13.16 -23.69 -13.99
N ASP A 643 -12.89 -23.93 -15.28
CA ASP A 643 -13.52 -23.31 -16.46
C ASP A 643 -13.29 -21.78 -16.62
N TRP A 644 -12.88 -21.38 -17.83
CA TRP A 644 -12.64 -19.98 -18.20
C TRP A 644 -13.90 -19.28 -18.71
N GLN A 645 -14.90 -20.04 -19.19
CA GLN A 645 -16.09 -19.48 -19.85
C GLN A 645 -17.29 -19.32 -18.92
N GLN A 646 -17.33 -20.09 -17.84
CA GLN A 646 -18.30 -19.97 -16.78
C GLN A 646 -17.50 -19.76 -15.50
N SER A 647 -17.80 -18.73 -14.70
CA SER A 647 -17.12 -18.36 -13.45
C SER A 647 -17.33 -19.41 -12.34
N LEU A 648 -17.03 -20.67 -12.64
CA LEU A 648 -17.61 -21.82 -12.02
C LEU A 648 -16.55 -22.67 -11.33
N GLU A 649 -16.25 -22.26 -10.08
CA GLU A 649 -15.54 -23.00 -9.01
C GLU A 649 -14.05 -22.65 -8.93
N SER A 650 -13.74 -21.66 -8.06
CA SER A 650 -12.38 -21.49 -7.55
C SER A 650 -12.25 -22.21 -6.22
N GLY A 651 -11.37 -23.21 -6.15
CA GLY A 651 -11.03 -23.91 -4.91
C GLY A 651 -9.84 -23.25 -4.24
N MET A 652 -9.96 -22.98 -2.94
CA MET A 652 -8.88 -22.48 -2.08
C MET A 652 -8.65 -23.48 -0.95
N PHE A 653 -7.42 -23.97 -0.78
CA PHE A 653 -7.21 -25.23 -0.08
C PHE A 653 -6.62 -25.10 1.34
N TYR A 654 -5.83 -24.06 1.69
CA TYR A 654 -5.44 -23.76 3.08
C TYR A 654 -4.71 -22.40 3.24
N SER A 655 -4.78 -21.75 4.42
CA SER A 655 -3.89 -20.63 4.82
C SER A 655 -3.87 -20.40 6.34
N THR A 656 -2.66 -20.23 6.89
CA THR A 656 -2.39 -19.77 8.26
C THR A 656 -1.70 -18.40 8.33
N ASN A 657 -1.58 -17.70 7.19
CA ASN A 657 -0.98 -16.37 7.10
C ASN A 657 -2.00 -15.26 7.45
N ARG A 658 -1.82 -14.61 8.61
CA ARG A 658 -2.68 -13.53 9.12
C ARG A 658 -2.80 -12.31 8.20
N TYR A 659 -1.85 -12.07 7.29
CA TYR A 659 -1.84 -10.85 6.44
C TYR A 659 -2.54 -11.02 5.08
N ARG A 660 -2.81 -12.26 4.63
CA ARG A 660 -3.79 -12.49 3.52
C ARG A 660 -5.21 -12.69 4.05
N ARG A 661 -5.39 -12.89 5.36
CA ARG A 661 -6.71 -12.79 6.01
C ARG A 661 -7.08 -11.30 6.12
N GLN A 662 -7.70 -10.76 5.09
CA GLN A 662 -9.00 -10.17 5.42
C GLN A 662 -9.90 -11.37 5.69
N ASP A 663 -9.91 -11.88 6.92
CA ASP A 663 -11.02 -12.62 7.54
C ASP A 663 -11.97 -13.53 6.73
N TYR A 664 -11.58 -14.16 5.61
CA TYR A 664 -12.48 -14.91 4.74
C TYR A 664 -12.46 -16.43 4.99
N THR A 665 -13.63 -17.05 5.17
CA THR A 665 -13.78 -18.52 5.08
C THR A 665 -14.77 -18.88 3.97
N PHE A 666 -14.43 -19.85 3.13
CA PHE A 666 -15.32 -20.35 2.10
C PHE A 666 -16.12 -21.56 2.60
N TYR A 667 -17.40 -21.61 2.26
CA TYR A 667 -18.35 -22.60 2.72
C TYR A 667 -19.15 -23.20 1.55
N TRP A 668 -19.22 -24.53 1.48
CA TRP A 668 -19.69 -25.26 0.30
C TRP A 668 -21.00 -26.08 0.47
N GLU A 669 -21.47 -26.40 1.69
CA GLU A 669 -22.62 -27.32 1.87
C GLU A 669 -23.49 -27.01 3.11
N LEU A 670 -24.77 -26.69 2.95
CA LEU A 670 -25.72 -26.49 4.05
C LEU A 670 -26.54 -27.77 4.29
N ALA A 671 -26.41 -28.42 5.46
CA ALA A 671 -27.19 -29.64 5.81
C ALA A 671 -27.69 -29.63 7.27
N ASP A 672 -28.73 -30.43 7.56
CA ASP A 672 -29.57 -30.34 8.78
C ASP A 672 -28.98 -30.88 10.10
N LYS A 673 -27.66 -30.92 10.29
CA LYS A 673 -27.09 -31.33 11.61
C LYS A 673 -25.97 -30.40 12.09
N ILE A 674 -26.19 -29.89 13.31
CA ILE A 674 -25.18 -29.21 14.13
C ILE A 674 -24.13 -30.25 14.50
N CYS A 675 -22.86 -29.94 14.24
CA CYS A 675 -21.75 -30.81 14.65
C CYS A 675 -21.63 -30.81 16.19
N PRO A 676 -21.76 -31.94 16.89
CA PRO A 676 -21.68 -31.96 18.36
C PRO A 676 -20.27 -31.76 18.92
N HIS A 677 -19.23 -31.84 18.07
CA HIS A 677 -17.83 -31.75 18.48
C HIS A 677 -17.02 -30.96 17.45
N ALA A 678 -17.10 -29.64 17.51
CA ALA A 678 -16.05 -28.80 16.93
C ALA A 678 -15.04 -28.54 18.05
N GLU A 679 -13.95 -29.33 18.08
CA GLU A 679 -12.75 -28.91 18.80
C GLU A 679 -12.40 -27.48 18.34
N GLU A 680 -11.99 -26.63 19.28
CA GLU A 680 -11.82 -25.16 19.20
C GLU A 680 -10.79 -24.68 18.15
N ASN A 681 -10.95 -25.07 16.89
CA ASN A 681 -10.09 -24.67 15.79
C ASN A 681 -10.53 -23.29 15.28
N ASN A 682 -10.00 -22.22 15.86
CA ASN A 682 -9.76 -20.90 15.24
C ASN A 682 -10.91 -20.17 14.50
N LEU A 683 -12.16 -20.64 14.55
CA LEU A 683 -13.33 -20.06 13.86
C LEU A 683 -13.71 -18.66 14.38
N ASN A 684 -13.35 -18.35 15.64
CA ASN A 684 -13.56 -17.04 16.25
C ASN A 684 -12.79 -15.91 15.56
N SER A 685 -11.74 -16.22 14.80
CA SER A 685 -10.95 -15.23 14.06
C SER A 685 -11.59 -14.79 12.74
N VAL A 686 -12.67 -15.44 12.30
CA VAL A 686 -13.29 -15.18 10.99
C VAL A 686 -14.33 -14.06 11.10
N LYS A 687 -14.09 -12.95 10.38
CA LYS A 687 -15.01 -11.81 10.24
C LYS A 687 -15.81 -11.79 8.94
N HIS A 688 -15.48 -12.57 7.92
CA HIS A 688 -16.23 -12.61 6.67
C HIS A 688 -16.34 -14.04 6.11
N VAL A 689 -17.54 -14.44 5.71
CA VAL A 689 -17.83 -15.77 5.17
C VAL A 689 -18.28 -15.68 3.70
N HIS A 690 -17.76 -16.55 2.84
CA HIS A 690 -18.16 -16.72 1.45
C HIS A 690 -18.92 -18.04 1.25
N VAL A 691 -20.16 -17.99 0.74
CA VAL A 691 -21.00 -19.17 0.45
C VAL A 691 -21.03 -19.41 -1.06
N CYS A 692 -20.66 -20.62 -1.53
CA CYS A 692 -20.41 -20.91 -2.96
C CYS A 692 -21.18 -22.11 -3.56
N SER A 693 -22.21 -22.66 -2.90
CA SER A 693 -22.86 -23.94 -3.27
C SER A 693 -23.94 -23.89 -4.37
N LYS A 694 -24.22 -25.04 -5.02
CA LYS A 694 -25.35 -25.28 -5.95
C LYS A 694 -26.34 -26.38 -5.50
N ARG A 695 -25.95 -27.38 -4.69
CA ARG A 695 -26.79 -28.46 -4.14
C ARG A 695 -26.18 -29.00 -2.85
N ALA A 696 -27.01 -29.25 -1.83
CA ALA A 696 -26.57 -29.85 -0.56
C ALA A 696 -26.46 -31.38 -0.68
N ASN A 697 -25.29 -31.94 -0.35
CA ASN A 697 -25.16 -33.35 0.02
C ASN A 697 -24.35 -33.46 1.33
N LYS A 698 -24.41 -34.63 1.97
CA LYS A 698 -24.19 -34.83 3.41
C LYS A 698 -22.77 -34.49 3.92
N SER A 699 -22.60 -33.39 4.65
CA SER A 699 -21.60 -33.23 5.74
C SER A 699 -21.91 -32.02 6.65
N CYS A 700 -21.28 -31.95 7.84
CA CYS A 700 -21.67 -31.11 9.00
C CYS A 700 -21.47 -29.59 8.82
N VAL A 701 -22.32 -28.77 9.47
CA VAL A 701 -22.25 -27.29 9.42
C VAL A 701 -21.35 -26.71 10.53
N ASN A 702 -20.39 -25.85 10.16
CA ASN A 702 -19.59 -25.05 11.10
C ASN A 702 -20.23 -23.66 11.34
N TYR A 703 -20.30 -23.23 12.60
CA TYR A 703 -20.82 -21.91 12.99
C TYR A 703 -19.68 -20.89 13.17
N PHE A 704 -19.84 -19.68 12.62
CA PHE A 704 -18.84 -18.60 12.65
C PHE A 704 -19.33 -17.43 13.51
N PRO A 705 -19.04 -17.43 14.83
CA PRO A 705 -19.69 -16.56 15.81
C PRO A 705 -19.32 -15.07 15.72
N ASN A 706 -18.22 -14.74 15.03
CA ASN A 706 -17.68 -13.38 14.94
C ASN A 706 -17.76 -12.79 13.52
N ALA A 707 -18.48 -13.44 12.61
CA ALA A 707 -18.63 -12.99 11.23
C ALA A 707 -19.46 -11.69 11.15
N THR A 708 -18.89 -10.65 10.57
CA THR A 708 -19.51 -9.33 10.32
C THR A 708 -19.81 -9.08 8.85
N GLN A 709 -19.26 -9.88 7.93
CA GLN A 709 -19.56 -9.78 6.51
C GLN A 709 -19.93 -11.13 5.92
N LEU A 710 -20.83 -11.14 4.93
CA LEU A 710 -21.27 -12.35 4.24
C LEU A 710 -21.30 -12.11 2.74
N SER A 711 -20.72 -13.03 1.96
CA SER A 711 -20.77 -13.02 0.50
C SER A 711 -21.42 -14.30 -0.02
N ILE A 712 -22.48 -14.20 -0.81
CA ILE A 712 -23.15 -15.31 -1.45
C ILE A 712 -22.85 -15.25 -2.94
N LYS A 713 -22.13 -16.25 -3.49
CA LYS A 713 -21.73 -16.26 -4.91
C LYS A 713 -22.62 -17.11 -5.80
N ARG A 714 -23.47 -17.97 -5.23
CA ARG A 714 -24.42 -18.80 -5.98
C ARG A 714 -25.74 -18.96 -5.25
N TYR A 715 -26.82 -19.06 -6.02
CA TYR A 715 -28.13 -19.41 -5.49
C TYR A 715 -28.15 -20.89 -5.07
N PHE A 716 -28.69 -21.17 -3.90
CA PHE A 716 -28.87 -22.51 -3.35
C PHE A 716 -30.32 -22.69 -2.90
N GLU A 717 -30.87 -23.88 -3.10
CA GLU A 717 -32.20 -24.25 -2.61
C GLU A 717 -32.06 -24.79 -1.18
N THR A 718 -32.98 -24.39 -0.30
CA THR A 718 -33.02 -24.85 1.10
C THR A 718 -34.07 -25.95 1.24
N LEU A 719 -33.77 -26.96 2.07
CA LEU A 719 -34.72 -28.04 2.39
C LEU A 719 -35.88 -27.54 3.26
N ASP A 720 -35.61 -26.54 4.12
CA ASP A 720 -36.59 -25.84 4.96
C ASP A 720 -36.96 -24.48 4.32
N ASP A 721 -38.21 -24.04 4.49
CA ASP A 721 -38.92 -22.96 3.74
C ASP A 721 -38.30 -21.52 3.70
N SER A 722 -37.04 -21.27 4.10
CA SER A 722 -36.36 -19.97 3.79
C SER A 722 -34.82 -19.98 3.83
N ILE A 723 -34.20 -19.16 2.97
CA ILE A 723 -32.74 -18.94 2.91
C ILE A 723 -32.21 -18.35 4.23
N SER A 724 -32.98 -17.47 4.87
CA SER A 724 -32.61 -16.82 6.13
C SER A 724 -32.41 -17.81 7.28
N THR A 725 -33.24 -18.84 7.36
CA THR A 725 -33.13 -19.92 8.36
C THR A 725 -31.87 -20.74 8.16
N SER A 726 -31.45 -20.95 6.91
CA SER A 726 -30.24 -21.73 6.63
C SER A 726 -28.98 -20.92 6.92
N LEU A 727 -28.96 -19.64 6.58
CA LEU A 727 -27.80 -18.77 6.83
C LEU A 727 -27.59 -18.47 8.32
N SER A 728 -28.66 -18.43 9.14
CA SER A 728 -28.53 -18.23 10.58
C SER A 728 -27.83 -19.38 11.31
N ARG A 729 -27.78 -20.58 10.69
CA ARG A 729 -27.01 -21.72 11.18
C ARG A 729 -25.50 -21.60 10.90
N ILE A 730 -25.08 -20.71 9.99
CA ILE A 730 -23.68 -20.48 9.62
C ILE A 730 -23.12 -19.23 10.33
N VAL A 731 -23.86 -18.11 10.29
CA VAL A 731 -23.38 -16.81 10.79
C VAL A 731 -24.44 -16.13 11.67
N PRO A 732 -24.03 -15.29 12.64
CA PRO A 732 -24.95 -14.44 13.37
C PRO A 732 -25.45 -13.31 12.45
N LEU A 733 -26.58 -13.51 11.77
CA LEU A 733 -27.17 -12.53 10.83
C LEU A 733 -27.32 -11.12 11.44
N GLN A 734 -27.58 -11.03 12.74
CA GLN A 734 -27.72 -9.75 13.44
C GLN A 734 -26.40 -8.95 13.54
N GLN A 735 -25.24 -9.59 13.43
CA GLN A 735 -23.94 -8.91 13.50
C GLN A 735 -23.40 -8.48 12.13
N LEU A 736 -24.08 -8.88 11.04
CA LEU A 736 -23.62 -8.53 9.70
C LEU A 736 -23.73 -7.03 9.45
N THR A 737 -22.60 -6.41 9.13
CA THR A 737 -22.47 -5.02 8.68
C THR A 737 -22.37 -4.91 7.16
N LYS A 738 -21.95 -5.98 6.49
CA LYS A 738 -21.85 -6.03 5.02
C LYS A 738 -22.36 -7.34 4.42
N LEU A 739 -23.16 -7.23 3.36
CA LEU A 739 -23.71 -8.36 2.62
C LEU A 739 -23.45 -8.17 1.14
N VAL A 740 -22.91 -9.20 0.49
CA VAL A 740 -22.62 -9.22 -0.93
C VAL A 740 -23.34 -10.41 -1.55
N ILE A 741 -24.21 -10.18 -2.54
CA ILE A 741 -24.92 -11.22 -3.28
C ILE A 741 -24.48 -11.15 -4.74
N GLU A 742 -23.57 -12.04 -5.12
CA GLU A 742 -22.98 -12.22 -6.44
C GLU A 742 -23.63 -13.40 -7.18
N CYS A 743 -24.97 -13.47 -7.12
CA CYS A 743 -25.75 -14.56 -7.69
C CYS A 743 -26.58 -14.09 -8.88
N TYR A 744 -26.46 -14.76 -10.02
CA TYR A 744 -27.41 -14.59 -11.12
C TYR A 744 -28.78 -15.17 -10.70
N ASN A 745 -29.86 -14.41 -10.88
CA ASN A 745 -31.25 -14.79 -10.54
C ASN A 745 -31.64 -14.93 -9.04
N PHE A 746 -30.97 -14.25 -8.11
CA PHE A 746 -31.42 -14.26 -6.71
C PHE A 746 -32.82 -13.58 -6.57
N PRO A 747 -33.85 -14.25 -6.01
CA PRO A 747 -35.20 -13.69 -5.90
C PRO A 747 -35.24 -12.46 -4.97
N TRP A 748 -35.86 -11.38 -5.43
CA TRP A 748 -36.00 -10.16 -4.63
C TRP A 748 -36.74 -10.39 -3.30
N GLU A 749 -37.73 -11.28 -3.30
CA GLU A 749 -38.52 -11.63 -2.12
C GLU A 749 -37.66 -12.23 -1.01
N GLU A 750 -36.67 -13.04 -1.36
CA GLU A 750 -35.73 -13.63 -0.40
C GLU A 750 -34.73 -12.60 0.14
N ILE A 751 -34.35 -11.60 -0.67
CA ILE A 751 -33.53 -10.47 -0.19
C ILE A 751 -34.30 -9.69 0.87
N VAL A 752 -35.56 -9.35 0.61
CA VAL A 752 -36.41 -8.62 1.57
C VAL A 752 -36.58 -9.41 2.86
N LYS A 753 -36.80 -10.74 2.80
CA LYS A 753 -36.85 -11.60 4.00
C LYS A 753 -35.52 -11.61 4.75
N LEU A 754 -34.39 -11.74 4.06
CA LEU A 754 -33.05 -11.75 4.68
C LEU A 754 -32.75 -10.42 5.40
N LEU A 755 -33.22 -9.30 4.86
CA LEU A 755 -33.09 -7.99 5.49
C LEU A 755 -33.82 -7.88 6.83
N CYS A 756 -34.88 -8.65 7.07
CA CYS A 756 -35.52 -8.71 8.39
C CYS A 756 -34.61 -9.25 9.50
N PHE A 757 -33.60 -10.05 9.15
CA PHE A 757 -32.70 -10.70 10.10
C PHE A 757 -31.32 -10.03 10.18
N THR A 758 -31.09 -8.96 9.41
CA THR A 758 -29.79 -8.26 9.31
C THR A 758 -29.92 -6.76 9.66
N PRO A 759 -30.38 -6.40 10.88
CA PRO A 759 -30.69 -5.02 11.26
C PRO A 759 -29.49 -4.06 11.31
N ASN A 760 -28.26 -4.59 11.38
CA ASN A 760 -27.02 -3.79 11.49
C ASN A 760 -26.27 -3.63 10.16
N LEU A 761 -26.91 -4.02 9.05
CA LEU A 761 -26.30 -3.92 7.73
C LEU A 761 -26.14 -2.45 7.32
N ASP A 762 -24.91 -2.07 6.99
CA ASP A 762 -24.56 -0.73 6.50
C ASP A 762 -24.29 -0.73 4.99
N ALA A 763 -23.75 -1.85 4.48
CA ALA A 763 -23.41 -2.01 3.07
C ALA A 763 -24.04 -3.26 2.45
N LEU A 764 -24.73 -3.07 1.33
CA LEU A 764 -25.33 -4.13 0.52
C LEU A 764 -24.82 -4.04 -0.92
N LYS A 765 -24.31 -5.15 -1.45
CA LYS A 765 -23.92 -5.27 -2.86
C LYS A 765 -24.72 -6.37 -3.52
N LEU A 766 -25.35 -6.07 -4.64
CA LEU A 766 -26.19 -6.96 -5.43
C LEU A 766 -25.67 -6.98 -6.87
N ASP A 767 -25.37 -8.16 -7.39
CA ASP A 767 -24.92 -8.30 -8.78
C ASP A 767 -26.12 -8.28 -9.72
N PHE A 768 -27.07 -9.21 -9.55
CA PHE A 768 -28.32 -9.30 -10.32
C PHE A 768 -29.55 -9.44 -9.42
N ILE A 769 -30.64 -8.72 -9.73
CA ILE A 769 -31.91 -8.82 -9.01
C ILE A 769 -32.98 -9.39 -9.94
N LYS A 770 -33.59 -10.52 -9.56
CA LYS A 770 -34.75 -11.08 -10.25
C LYS A 770 -36.03 -10.58 -9.58
N PHE A 771 -36.74 -9.70 -10.27
CA PHE A 771 -38.08 -9.27 -9.88
C PHE A 771 -39.12 -10.21 -10.50
N ASN A 772 -40.09 -10.67 -9.71
CA ASN A 772 -41.28 -11.30 -10.25
C ASN A 772 -42.30 -10.20 -10.63
N GLU A 773 -42.38 -9.89 -11.93
CA GLU A 773 -43.16 -8.75 -12.44
C GLU A 773 -44.66 -8.84 -12.11
N ASN A 774 -45.18 -10.06 -11.90
CA ASN A 774 -46.58 -10.29 -11.51
C ASN A 774 -46.90 -9.93 -10.05
N ASN A 775 -45.89 -9.71 -9.19
CA ASN A 775 -46.05 -9.57 -7.74
C ASN A 775 -45.56 -8.24 -7.15
N ILE A 776 -45.05 -7.31 -7.96
CA ILE A 776 -44.48 -6.03 -7.49
C ILE A 776 -45.47 -5.22 -6.62
N ASN A 777 -46.72 -5.09 -7.06
CA ASN A 777 -47.76 -4.33 -6.35
C ASN A 777 -48.29 -5.04 -5.08
N LEU A 778 -48.19 -6.36 -5.02
CA LEU A 778 -48.52 -7.14 -3.83
C LEU A 778 -47.39 -7.06 -2.79
N MET A 779 -46.14 -6.99 -3.26
CA MET A 779 -44.94 -6.92 -2.43
C MET A 779 -44.81 -5.60 -1.67
N THR A 780 -45.05 -4.45 -2.30
CA THR A 780 -45.02 -3.14 -1.60
C THR A 780 -46.10 -3.02 -0.51
N LYS A 781 -47.16 -3.83 -0.61
CA LYS A 781 -48.23 -3.96 0.40
C LYS A 781 -47.95 -5.04 1.44
N SER A 782 -46.87 -5.82 1.30
CA SER A 782 -46.50 -6.84 2.26
C SER A 782 -46.03 -6.21 3.58
N LYS A 783 -46.47 -6.77 4.71
CA LYS A 783 -46.01 -6.38 6.04
C LYS A 783 -44.48 -6.48 6.17
N THR A 784 -43.86 -7.45 5.50
CA THR A 784 -42.40 -7.65 5.50
C THR A 784 -41.68 -6.49 4.82
N TYR A 785 -42.17 -6.05 3.66
CA TYR A 785 -41.58 -4.93 2.93
C TYR A 785 -41.71 -3.62 3.72
N GLN A 786 -42.90 -3.34 4.27
CA GLN A 786 -43.13 -2.15 5.10
C GLN A 786 -42.25 -2.15 6.36
N TYR A 787 -42.09 -3.30 7.00
CA TYR A 787 -41.19 -3.44 8.14
C TYR A 787 -39.75 -3.12 7.76
N VAL A 788 -39.22 -3.71 6.69
CA VAL A 788 -37.84 -3.46 6.24
C VAL A 788 -37.66 -2.00 5.84
N SER A 789 -38.56 -1.43 5.04
CA SER A 789 -38.51 -0.02 4.63
C SER A 789 -38.42 0.94 5.83
N ASN A 790 -39.15 0.65 6.92
CA ASN A 790 -39.13 1.50 8.12
C ASN A 790 -37.92 1.27 9.05
N THR A 791 -37.34 0.07 9.04
CA THR A 791 -36.31 -0.33 10.03
C THR A 791 -34.89 -0.35 9.48
N ASN A 792 -34.74 -0.46 8.16
CA ASN A 792 -33.45 -0.58 7.49
C ASN A 792 -32.59 0.69 7.67
N LYS A 793 -31.28 0.49 7.87
CA LYS A 793 -30.28 1.55 8.10
C LYS A 793 -29.14 1.54 7.07
N ILE A 794 -29.26 0.81 5.97
CA ILE A 794 -28.24 0.70 4.93
C ILE A 794 -27.99 2.07 4.30
N LYS A 795 -26.72 2.47 4.30
CA LYS A 795 -26.25 3.71 3.69
C LYS A 795 -25.59 3.48 2.35
N ASN A 796 -24.99 2.31 2.15
CA ASN A 796 -24.19 1.98 0.98
C ASN A 796 -24.84 0.86 0.15
N LEU A 797 -25.26 1.17 -1.07
CA LEU A 797 -25.84 0.20 -2.00
C LEU A 797 -25.08 0.16 -3.33
N ASP A 798 -24.68 -1.03 -3.77
CA ASP A 798 -24.07 -1.29 -5.08
C ASP A 798 -24.90 -2.32 -5.84
N VAL A 799 -25.53 -1.91 -6.95
CA VAL A 799 -26.35 -2.74 -7.84
C VAL A 799 -25.73 -2.78 -9.23
N ARG A 800 -24.97 -3.80 -9.56
CA ARG A 800 -24.14 -3.80 -10.79
C ARG A 800 -24.94 -3.79 -12.09
N HIS A 801 -26.06 -4.51 -12.15
CA HIS A 801 -26.85 -4.60 -13.38
C HIS A 801 -27.77 -3.41 -13.65
N ALA A 802 -28.17 -3.26 -14.91
CA ALA A 802 -29.07 -2.20 -15.37
C ALA A 802 -30.48 -2.34 -14.77
N CYS A 803 -30.89 -1.37 -13.96
CA CYS A 803 -32.25 -1.27 -13.42
C CYS A 803 -33.17 -0.46 -14.35
N SER A 804 -34.44 -0.88 -14.44
CA SER A 804 -35.52 -0.05 -14.97
C SER A 804 -36.01 0.95 -13.93
N TYR A 805 -36.77 1.95 -14.36
CA TYR A 805 -37.34 2.99 -13.50
C TYR A 805 -38.15 2.42 -12.33
N GLU A 806 -39.11 1.52 -12.61
CA GLU A 806 -39.94 0.91 -11.56
C GLU A 806 -39.11 0.07 -10.57
N ARG A 807 -38.07 -0.62 -11.04
CA ARG A 807 -37.17 -1.39 -10.17
C ARG A 807 -36.33 -0.48 -9.28
N MET A 808 -35.83 0.62 -9.84
CA MET A 808 -35.08 1.63 -9.09
C MET A 808 -35.94 2.24 -7.98
N ARG A 809 -37.19 2.59 -8.31
CA ARG A 809 -38.13 3.13 -7.33
C ARG A 809 -38.36 2.17 -6.17
N LEU A 810 -38.61 0.89 -6.44
CA LEU A 810 -38.75 -0.12 -5.38
C LEU A 810 -37.51 -0.24 -4.50
N ILE A 811 -36.31 -0.21 -5.10
CA ILE A 811 -35.05 -0.28 -4.38
C ILE A 811 -34.90 0.93 -3.45
N ILE A 812 -35.07 2.15 -3.97
CA ILE A 812 -34.92 3.39 -3.20
C ILE A 812 -35.92 3.47 -2.06
N ASN A 813 -37.18 3.10 -2.28
CA ASN A 813 -38.21 3.12 -1.25
C ASN A 813 -37.94 2.13 -0.10
N LEU A 814 -37.11 1.11 -0.35
CA LEU A 814 -36.69 0.16 0.69
C LEU A 814 -35.52 0.70 1.55
N PHE A 815 -34.77 1.68 1.05
CA PHE A 815 -33.55 2.21 1.67
C PHE A 815 -33.62 3.72 1.89
N PRO A 816 -34.47 4.21 2.82
CA PRO A 816 -34.70 5.65 3.01
C PRO A 816 -33.48 6.43 3.58
N LYS A 817 -32.45 5.73 4.07
CA LYS A 817 -31.22 6.32 4.64
C LYS A 817 -30.02 6.20 3.71
N LEU A 818 -30.25 5.97 2.43
CA LEU A 818 -29.19 5.75 1.45
C LEU A 818 -28.34 7.00 1.26
N GLU A 819 -27.03 6.87 1.43
CA GLU A 819 -26.02 7.93 1.27
C GLU A 819 -25.16 7.70 0.01
N TYR A 820 -24.94 6.44 -0.35
CA TYR A 820 -24.14 6.03 -1.51
C TYR A 820 -24.91 5.03 -2.36
N LEU A 821 -25.05 5.33 -3.64
CA LEU A 821 -25.62 4.43 -4.64
C LEU A 821 -24.66 4.24 -5.81
N LYS A 822 -24.24 3.01 -6.06
CA LYS A 822 -23.67 2.61 -7.35
C LYS A 822 -24.68 1.75 -8.09
N THR A 823 -25.01 2.08 -9.33
CA THR A 823 -26.00 1.30 -10.08
C THR A 823 -25.81 1.34 -11.59
N GLY A 824 -26.18 0.27 -12.30
CA GLY A 824 -26.41 0.32 -13.74
C GLY A 824 -27.83 0.81 -14.06
N VAL A 825 -28.03 1.49 -15.19
CA VAL A 825 -29.37 1.97 -15.60
C VAL A 825 -29.73 1.55 -17.02
N ASN A 826 -31.03 1.32 -17.26
CA ASN A 826 -31.54 1.11 -18.61
C ASN A 826 -31.37 2.40 -19.44
N ARG A 827 -30.69 2.29 -20.58
CA ARG A 827 -30.38 3.42 -21.47
C ARG A 827 -31.62 4.20 -21.91
N LYS A 828 -32.77 3.54 -22.07
CA LYS A 828 -34.03 4.20 -22.50
C LYS A 828 -34.69 5.02 -21.39
N GLU A 829 -34.36 4.74 -20.14
CA GLU A 829 -35.04 5.30 -18.96
C GLU A 829 -34.08 6.15 -18.09
N ILE A 830 -32.85 6.36 -18.55
CA ILE A 830 -31.80 7.07 -17.80
C ILE A 830 -32.23 8.46 -17.36
N VAL A 831 -32.90 9.22 -18.23
CA VAL A 831 -33.43 10.55 -17.93
C VAL A 831 -34.46 10.48 -16.80
N GLN A 832 -35.39 9.53 -16.88
CA GLN A 832 -36.45 9.35 -15.88
C GLN A 832 -35.88 8.94 -14.52
N ILE A 833 -34.89 8.04 -14.51
CA ILE A 833 -34.21 7.56 -13.31
C ILE A 833 -33.40 8.67 -12.64
N VAL A 834 -32.57 9.40 -13.41
CA VAL A 834 -31.74 10.50 -12.89
C VAL A 834 -32.61 11.61 -12.31
N ARG A 835 -33.72 11.94 -12.97
CA ARG A 835 -34.69 12.92 -12.47
C ARG A 835 -35.30 12.49 -11.14
N PHE A 836 -35.68 11.22 -11.00
CA PHE A 836 -36.24 10.67 -9.76
C PHE A 836 -35.23 10.66 -8.60
N LEU A 837 -33.99 10.30 -8.88
CA LEU A 837 -32.94 10.24 -7.84
C LEU A 837 -32.54 11.63 -7.33
N LEU A 838 -32.51 12.64 -8.21
CA LEU A 838 -31.92 13.95 -7.94
C LEU A 838 -32.95 15.09 -7.80
N SER A 839 -34.25 14.81 -7.95
CA SER A 839 -35.30 15.82 -7.74
C SER A 839 -35.38 16.24 -6.27
N LYS A 840 -35.19 17.54 -5.99
CA LYS A 840 -35.33 18.14 -4.63
C LYS A 840 -36.71 17.94 -3.99
N SER A 841 -37.74 17.60 -4.77
CA SER A 841 -39.10 17.32 -4.28
C SER A 841 -39.29 15.91 -3.72
N ASN A 842 -38.29 15.03 -3.84
CA ASN A 842 -38.40 13.65 -3.42
C ASN A 842 -37.77 13.47 -2.03
N ASN A 843 -38.61 13.37 -0.99
CA ASN A 843 -38.14 13.14 0.39
C ASN A 843 -37.39 11.80 0.55
N GLU A 844 -37.54 10.87 -0.40
CA GLU A 844 -36.97 9.52 -0.36
C GLU A 844 -35.45 9.47 -0.67
N THR A 845 -34.86 10.51 -1.30
CA THR A 845 -33.44 10.55 -1.70
C THR A 845 -32.64 11.70 -1.11
N GLN A 846 -33.16 12.39 -0.08
CA GLN A 846 -32.53 13.58 0.51
C GLN A 846 -31.12 13.35 1.09
N ASN A 847 -30.77 12.10 1.44
CA ASN A 847 -29.49 11.76 2.05
C ASN A 847 -28.43 11.29 1.04
N LEU A 848 -28.73 11.21 -0.26
CA LEU A 848 -27.87 10.58 -1.25
C LEU A 848 -26.67 11.45 -1.68
N PHE A 849 -25.58 11.46 -0.91
CA PHE A 849 -24.38 12.25 -1.21
C PHE A 849 -23.57 11.77 -2.42
N PHE A 850 -23.64 10.48 -2.76
CA PHE A 850 -22.86 9.91 -3.85
C PHE A 850 -23.68 9.00 -4.75
N LEU A 851 -23.60 9.24 -6.05
CA LEU A 851 -24.24 8.45 -7.10
C LEU A 851 -23.24 8.10 -8.20
N CYS A 852 -22.99 6.81 -8.40
CA CYS A 852 -22.21 6.29 -9.51
C CYS A 852 -23.12 5.50 -10.44
N ILE A 853 -23.32 5.99 -11.66
CA ILE A 853 -24.07 5.27 -12.68
C ILE A 853 -23.10 4.59 -13.63
N SER A 854 -23.12 3.25 -13.65
CA SER A 854 -22.13 2.44 -14.38
C SER A 854 -22.54 2.22 -15.85
N GLU A 855 -21.55 2.08 -16.72
CA GLU A 855 -21.70 1.72 -18.15
C GLU A 855 -22.56 2.68 -19.00
N ILE A 856 -22.55 3.98 -18.70
CA ILE A 856 -23.27 4.98 -19.49
C ILE A 856 -22.60 5.21 -20.85
N PRO A 857 -23.35 5.05 -21.97
CA PRO A 857 -22.86 5.46 -23.28
C PRO A 857 -22.65 6.97 -23.34
N LYS A 858 -21.57 7.40 -24.00
CA LYS A 858 -21.22 8.82 -24.18
C LYS A 858 -22.34 9.65 -24.84
N ILE A 859 -23.27 9.01 -25.56
CA ILE A 859 -24.40 9.68 -26.21
C ILE A 859 -25.40 10.24 -25.18
N CYS A 860 -25.61 9.54 -24.06
CA CYS A 860 -26.52 9.94 -22.99
C CYS A 860 -25.99 11.15 -22.20
N LEU A 861 -24.68 11.43 -22.22
CA LEU A 861 -24.10 12.60 -21.53
C LEU A 861 -24.65 13.93 -22.05
N LYS A 862 -24.96 14.03 -23.35
CA LYS A 862 -25.54 15.26 -23.91
C LYS A 862 -26.95 15.50 -23.38
N GLU A 863 -27.76 14.44 -23.35
CA GLU A 863 -29.13 14.48 -22.82
C GLU A 863 -29.15 14.78 -21.32
N LEU A 864 -28.25 14.17 -20.55
CA LEU A 864 -28.12 14.42 -19.11
C LEU A 864 -27.66 15.85 -18.81
N ASN A 865 -26.62 16.33 -19.49
CA ASN A 865 -26.16 17.71 -19.32
C ASN A 865 -27.25 18.73 -19.69
N PHE A 866 -28.08 18.43 -20.68
CA PHE A 866 -29.21 19.27 -21.05
C PHE A 866 -30.27 19.29 -19.93
N LEU A 867 -30.66 18.11 -19.43
CA LEU A 867 -31.62 17.97 -18.32
C LEU A 867 -31.16 18.70 -17.05
N ILE A 868 -29.90 18.49 -16.65
CA ILE A 868 -29.31 19.11 -15.46
C ILE A 868 -29.33 20.64 -15.57
N LYS A 869 -28.98 21.18 -16.74
CA LYS A 869 -29.02 22.63 -16.99
C LYS A 869 -30.45 23.19 -17.04
N LEU A 870 -31.36 22.48 -17.69
CA LEU A 870 -32.74 22.93 -17.89
C LEU A 870 -33.55 22.93 -16.58
N GLU A 871 -33.29 21.97 -15.70
CA GLU A 871 -34.07 21.74 -14.47
C GLU A 871 -33.32 22.12 -13.19
N ASN A 872 -32.09 22.61 -13.30
CA ASN A 872 -31.21 23.00 -12.20
C ASN A 872 -31.09 21.93 -11.09
N LEU A 873 -31.01 20.66 -11.50
CA LEU A 873 -31.09 19.50 -10.60
C LEU A 873 -29.88 19.32 -9.68
N LEU A 874 -28.73 19.91 -10.04
CA LEU A 874 -27.43 19.61 -9.42
C LEU A 874 -26.67 20.84 -8.93
N GLY A 875 -27.39 21.89 -8.50
CA GLY A 875 -26.75 23.12 -8.00
C GLY A 875 -25.69 22.88 -6.92
N ASP A 876 -25.82 21.77 -6.18
CA ASP A 876 -24.93 21.39 -5.08
C ASP A 876 -24.10 20.12 -5.38
N TYR A 877 -24.11 19.56 -6.61
CA TYR A 877 -23.37 18.31 -6.94
C TYR A 877 -22.34 18.52 -8.05
N PHE A 878 -21.17 17.89 -7.91
CA PHE A 878 -20.14 17.78 -8.93
C PHE A 878 -20.37 16.56 -9.81
N ILE A 879 -19.99 16.67 -11.09
CA ILE A 879 -20.14 15.60 -12.08
C ILE A 879 -18.80 15.31 -12.73
N THR A 880 -18.41 14.05 -12.79
CA THR A 880 -17.26 13.61 -13.60
C THR A 880 -17.59 12.30 -14.32
N PHE A 881 -17.10 12.19 -15.55
CA PHE A 881 -17.23 10.96 -16.35
C PHE A 881 -15.88 10.28 -16.50
N ILE A 882 -15.74 9.07 -15.98
CA ILE A 882 -14.48 8.30 -15.97
C ILE A 882 -14.79 6.89 -16.44
N ASN A 883 -14.04 6.37 -17.42
CA ASN A 883 -14.10 4.95 -17.83
C ASN A 883 -15.50 4.38 -18.13
N ARG A 884 -16.42 5.18 -18.71
CA ARG A 884 -17.83 4.86 -19.00
C ARG A 884 -18.79 4.96 -17.81
N ASP A 885 -18.31 5.36 -16.64
CA ASP A 885 -19.14 5.57 -15.46
C ASP A 885 -19.34 7.08 -15.24
N LEU A 886 -20.55 7.44 -14.83
CA LEU A 886 -20.92 8.80 -14.42
C LEU A 886 -20.90 8.88 -12.90
N TYR A 887 -20.07 9.76 -12.37
CA TYR A 887 -19.97 10.04 -10.96
C TYR A 887 -20.65 11.37 -10.67
N LEU A 888 -21.55 11.36 -9.70
CA LEU A 888 -22.17 12.54 -9.12
C LEU A 888 -21.94 12.50 -7.61
N TRP A 889 -21.49 13.61 -7.04
CA TRP A 889 -21.35 13.73 -5.60
C TRP A 889 -21.64 15.15 -5.14
N TRP A 890 -22.21 15.28 -3.95
CA TRP A 890 -22.50 16.55 -3.30
C TRP A 890 -21.20 17.25 -2.87
#